data_AF-A0A6H9SVE3-F1
#
_entry.id   AF-A0A6H9SVE3-F1
#
_cell.length_a   1.000
_cell.length_b   1.000
_cell.length_c   1.000
_cell.angle_alpha   90.00
_cell.angle_beta   90.00
_cell.angle_gamma   90.00
#
_symmetry.space_group_name_H-M   'P 1'
#
loop_
_entity.id
_entity.type
_entity.pdbx_description
1 polymer ?
#
loop_
_entity_poly.entity_id
_entity_poly.type
_entity_poly.pdbx_seq_one_letter_code
_entity_poly.pdbx_strand_id
1 'polypeptide(L)'
;MTTADDPDVLDVEFRELPATPRRATTPAARRKSRSRAARREAAAARRIGLQHLAFFRGYLEGLDLAELADQYLEFGRDARKAAATRTWLVTAFVAAARKRQDFATARLLAIRPAALAATPAADAPAQSTPSLDDFAAEHDPDGFYTEKELLDLFAARHAVANTDAGATLRRQQRNARLRARQMAALEALARLVVEDPRPEHHVLGWFDTAVALRLADVGLTTIGKLVESINALGYRWYRRVPRLGEVGARRITAWLAHYGDVSGLQLAAGVQIHPSERTLAGPQLAAAGPVTAIVPLERFLLPPELDGSHGTHRNLVRNNSRANNDREAIDFWLADYENPHTRQRYRTEAERLLLWAIFVKRKALSSLDTDDARDYINGFLVDPQPASQWVMTGTAHRGDLGWRPFRGPLSIKSRQDALSALKKFFGELVDAQYLDHNAFAKVRVFTGSTHDAAGNERRVAAKSRLQIERGLTSDAWRFAMRVLDAMPDTAAATRMRFVLSFAYSTGLRRAELCGAFTDDVQERYAGPELGTIRLLRVVGKRAKERFVPLVPAVLDLMGDHLESRGLPRDPLACPAATPLIPALLSNAEIGRIRRAAKASKTDPTPELAARARQTGPIHPIQLYKAVRQFFAMATAAALREDSPHARAFSAASPHWLRHTFVSHALANGMSLESARNFAGHDSLDTTSIYATAELGRQYREAETFLRLAGA
;
A
#
# COMPACT_ATOMS: atom_id res chain seq x y z
N MET A 1 23.21 -94.15 22.20
CA MET A 1 22.06 -94.50 23.06
C MET A 1 20.99 -93.47 22.77
N THR A 2 19.86 -93.74 22.15
CA THR A 2 19.15 -94.94 21.69
C THR A 2 18.02 -94.32 20.84
N THR A 3 17.97 -94.58 19.52
CA THR A 3 16.97 -95.48 18.88
C THR A 3 15.53 -95.08 19.23
N ALA A 4 14.58 -94.87 18.33
CA ALA A 4 14.36 -95.17 16.92
C ALA A 4 13.08 -94.37 16.53
N ASP A 5 12.56 -94.24 15.32
CA ASP A 5 12.61 -95.03 14.10
C ASP A 5 12.13 -94.10 12.96
N ASP A 6 12.64 -94.39 11.76
CA ASP A 6 12.19 -93.99 10.41
C ASP A 6 10.66 -94.21 10.18
N PRO A 7 10.00 -93.79 9.06
CA PRO A 7 10.57 -93.50 7.74
C PRO A 7 9.97 -92.30 6.95
N ASP A 8 10.81 -91.78 6.05
CA ASP A 8 10.61 -91.73 4.59
C ASP A 8 9.20 -91.63 3.97
N VAL A 9 9.08 -90.60 3.11
CA VAL A 9 8.29 -90.46 1.86
C VAL A 9 6.76 -90.64 1.90
N LEU A 10 6.03 -89.57 1.59
CA LEU A 10 5.26 -89.39 0.33
C LEU A 10 4.25 -88.24 0.46
N ASP A 11 4.03 -87.58 -0.69
CA ASP A 11 3.14 -86.46 -0.99
C ASP A 11 1.88 -86.33 -0.12
N VAL A 12 1.43 -85.09 0.14
CA VAL A 12 0.02 -84.66 -0.04
C VAL A 12 -0.20 -83.21 0.43
N GLU A 13 -0.76 -82.44 -0.52
CA GLU A 13 -1.63 -81.27 -0.37
C GLU A 13 -1.11 -79.97 0.29
N PHE A 14 -0.89 -78.97 -0.57
CA PHE A 14 -1.07 -77.57 -0.21
C PHE A 14 -2.52 -77.33 0.26
N ARG A 15 -2.74 -77.30 1.58
CA ARG A 15 -3.90 -76.61 2.15
C ARG A 15 -3.56 -75.15 2.36
N GLU A 16 -4.23 -74.28 1.60
CA GLU A 16 -4.27 -72.86 1.85
C GLU A 16 -4.67 -72.59 3.31
N LEU A 17 -3.77 -71.94 4.05
CA LEU A 17 -4.06 -71.41 5.38
C LEU A 17 -5.24 -70.43 5.29
N PRO A 18 -6.18 -70.44 6.24
CA PRO A 18 -7.32 -69.52 6.22
C PRO A 18 -6.82 -68.07 6.22
N ALA A 19 -7.35 -67.29 5.27
CA ALA A 19 -7.03 -65.89 5.09
C ALA A 19 -7.12 -65.13 6.43
N THR A 20 -6.01 -64.49 6.79
CA THR A 20 -5.93 -63.54 7.90
C THR A 20 -7.11 -62.56 7.89
N PRO A 21 -7.70 -62.22 9.05
CA PRO A 21 -8.85 -61.32 9.10
C PRO A 21 -8.49 -59.97 8.44
N ARG A 22 -9.37 -59.52 7.54
CA ARG A 22 -9.25 -58.25 6.83
C ARG A 22 -8.95 -57.13 7.83
N ARG A 23 -7.75 -56.56 7.70
CA ARG A 23 -7.26 -55.38 8.45
C ARG A 23 -8.35 -54.30 8.48
N ALA A 24 -8.77 -53.90 9.68
CA ALA A 24 -9.71 -52.81 9.86
C ALA A 24 -9.22 -51.55 9.12
N THR A 25 -10.08 -50.97 8.30
CA THR A 25 -9.74 -49.79 7.50
C THR A 25 -9.39 -48.61 8.42
N THR A 26 -8.20 -48.05 8.24
CA THR A 26 -7.74 -46.87 8.99
C THR A 26 -8.68 -45.68 8.78
N PRO A 27 -8.80 -44.75 9.76
CA PRO A 27 -9.66 -43.57 9.66
C PRO A 27 -9.44 -42.73 8.39
N ALA A 28 -8.21 -42.73 7.86
CA ALA A 28 -7.83 -42.06 6.63
C ALA A 28 -8.42 -42.72 5.36
N ALA A 29 -8.58 -44.04 5.33
CA ALA A 29 -9.18 -44.78 4.22
C ALA A 29 -10.71 -44.61 4.18
N ARG A 30 -11.35 -44.58 5.36
CA ARG A 30 -12.79 -44.25 5.54
C ARG A 30 -13.11 -42.80 5.12
N ARG A 31 -12.20 -41.84 5.37
CA ARG A 31 -12.30 -40.44 4.88
C ARG A 31 -12.20 -40.36 3.36
N LYS A 32 -11.31 -41.14 2.74
CA LYS A 32 -11.14 -41.16 1.26
C LYS A 32 -12.33 -41.78 0.53
N SER A 33 -12.97 -42.83 1.06
CA SER A 33 -14.15 -43.44 0.42
C SER A 33 -15.40 -42.57 0.57
N ARG A 34 -15.63 -41.96 1.75
CA ARG A 34 -16.70 -40.95 1.96
C ARG A 34 -16.52 -39.73 1.07
N SER A 35 -15.29 -39.27 0.87
CA SER A 35 -14.95 -38.18 -0.06
C SER A 35 -15.32 -38.51 -1.52
N ARG A 36 -15.20 -39.78 -1.94
CA ARG A 36 -15.49 -40.21 -3.31
C ARG A 36 -16.99 -40.39 -3.57
N ALA A 37 -17.73 -40.89 -2.57
CA ALA A 37 -19.19 -40.97 -2.59
C ALA A 37 -19.83 -39.57 -2.54
N ALA A 38 -19.39 -38.70 -1.61
CA ALA A 38 -19.86 -37.32 -1.51
C ALA A 38 -19.54 -36.48 -2.76
N ARG A 39 -18.41 -36.74 -3.44
CA ARG A 39 -18.10 -36.11 -4.74
C ARG A 39 -19.01 -36.57 -5.88
N ARG A 40 -19.50 -37.81 -5.84
CA ARG A 40 -20.42 -38.37 -6.84
C ARG A 40 -21.85 -37.86 -6.63
N GLU A 41 -22.28 -37.75 -5.37
CA GLU A 41 -23.58 -37.21 -4.99
C GLU A 41 -23.64 -35.67 -5.17
N ALA A 42 -22.53 -34.96 -4.89
CA ALA A 42 -22.43 -33.51 -5.10
C ALA A 42 -22.33 -33.10 -6.58
N ALA A 43 -21.86 -33.97 -7.48
CA ALA A 43 -21.89 -33.72 -8.93
C ALA A 43 -23.34 -33.67 -9.46
N ALA A 44 -24.30 -34.28 -8.77
CA ALA A 44 -25.73 -34.23 -9.12
C ALA A 44 -26.46 -32.97 -8.62
N ALA A 45 -25.78 -32.04 -7.92
CA ALA A 45 -26.41 -30.99 -7.12
C ALA A 45 -25.97 -29.54 -7.44
N ARG A 46 -25.22 -29.28 -8.53
CA ARG A 46 -24.87 -27.90 -8.92
C ARG A 46 -26.11 -27.14 -9.40
N ARG A 47 -26.37 -25.99 -8.78
CA ARG A 47 -27.51 -25.11 -9.08
C ARG A 47 -27.05 -23.87 -9.82
N ILE A 48 -27.91 -23.36 -10.69
CA ILE A 48 -27.64 -22.15 -11.47
C ILE A 48 -28.38 -21.01 -10.78
N GLY A 49 -27.65 -19.94 -10.49
CA GLY A 49 -28.15 -18.76 -9.79
C GLY A 49 -28.02 -17.52 -10.67
N LEU A 50 -28.53 -16.38 -10.19
CA LEU A 50 -28.49 -15.11 -10.91
C LEU A 50 -27.06 -14.68 -11.27
N GLN A 51 -26.10 -14.92 -10.38
CA GLN A 51 -24.69 -14.63 -10.64
C GLN A 51 -24.11 -15.44 -11.80
N HIS A 52 -24.54 -16.69 -11.95
CA HIS A 52 -24.15 -17.55 -13.05
C HIS A 52 -24.80 -17.09 -14.37
N LEU A 53 -26.04 -16.62 -14.30
CA LEU A 53 -26.74 -16.02 -15.44
C LEU A 53 -26.05 -14.72 -15.89
N ALA A 54 -25.74 -13.81 -14.98
CA ALA A 54 -25.05 -12.55 -15.28
C ALA A 54 -23.66 -12.79 -15.89
N PHE A 55 -22.91 -13.74 -15.34
CA PHE A 55 -21.63 -14.19 -15.91
C PHE A 55 -21.80 -14.72 -17.33
N PHE A 56 -22.81 -15.57 -17.57
CA PHE A 56 -23.04 -16.17 -18.90
C PHE A 56 -23.57 -15.17 -19.92
N ARG A 57 -24.40 -14.22 -19.49
CA ARG A 57 -24.87 -13.10 -20.30
C ARG A 57 -23.69 -12.24 -20.78
N GLY A 58 -22.85 -11.78 -19.86
CA GLY A 58 -21.67 -10.99 -20.21
C GLY A 58 -20.72 -11.76 -21.15
N TYR A 59 -20.62 -13.08 -20.97
CA TYR A 59 -19.87 -13.93 -21.91
C TYR A 59 -20.46 -13.88 -23.32
N LEU A 60 -21.77 -14.01 -23.46
CA LEU A 60 -22.45 -13.94 -24.76
C LEU A 60 -22.40 -12.55 -25.40
N GLU A 61 -22.32 -11.49 -24.59
CA GLU A 61 -22.06 -10.11 -25.03
C GLU A 61 -20.61 -9.88 -25.49
N GLY A 62 -19.71 -10.84 -25.25
CA GLY A 62 -18.32 -10.81 -25.70
C GLY A 62 -17.34 -10.18 -24.71
N LEU A 63 -17.74 -9.99 -23.45
CA LEU A 63 -16.88 -9.45 -22.40
C LEU A 63 -15.84 -10.48 -21.91
N ASP A 64 -14.74 -10.00 -21.32
CA ASP A 64 -13.65 -10.86 -20.85
C ASP A 64 -14.10 -11.80 -19.71
N LEU A 65 -13.87 -13.10 -19.90
CA LEU A 65 -14.29 -14.12 -18.93
C LEU A 65 -13.65 -13.96 -17.56
N ALA A 66 -12.42 -13.45 -17.48
CA ALA A 66 -11.75 -13.28 -16.19
C ALA A 66 -12.31 -12.07 -15.45
N GLU A 67 -12.62 -10.97 -16.14
CA GLU A 67 -13.29 -9.80 -15.57
C GLU A 67 -14.70 -10.13 -15.08
N LEU A 68 -15.48 -10.84 -15.90
CA LEU A 68 -16.81 -11.32 -15.50
C LEU A 68 -16.73 -12.25 -14.27
N ALA A 69 -15.74 -13.14 -14.21
CA ALA A 69 -15.55 -14.00 -13.05
C ALA A 69 -15.11 -13.24 -11.80
N ASP A 70 -14.35 -12.15 -11.96
CA ASP A 70 -13.94 -11.30 -10.84
C ASP A 70 -15.12 -10.53 -10.23
N GLN A 71 -16.06 -10.14 -11.08
CA GLN A 71 -17.25 -9.38 -10.72
C GLN A 71 -18.38 -10.26 -10.16
N TYR A 72 -18.67 -11.39 -10.80
CA TYR A 72 -19.87 -12.19 -10.51
C TYR A 72 -19.60 -13.51 -9.78
N LEU A 73 -18.37 -14.03 -9.76
CA LEU A 73 -18.08 -15.36 -9.19
C LEU A 73 -17.15 -15.28 -7.96
N GLU A 74 -17.32 -16.22 -7.03
CA GLU A 74 -16.67 -16.20 -5.72
C GLU A 74 -15.16 -16.47 -5.76
N PHE A 75 -14.67 -17.18 -6.78
CA PHE A 75 -13.24 -17.49 -6.95
C PHE A 75 -12.45 -16.40 -7.68
N GLY A 76 -13.11 -15.37 -8.21
CA GLY A 76 -12.48 -14.20 -8.83
C GLY A 76 -11.93 -14.41 -10.22
N ARG A 77 -10.93 -13.60 -10.58
CA ARG A 77 -10.23 -13.55 -11.88
C ARG A 77 -9.45 -14.83 -12.30
N ASP A 78 -9.75 -16.00 -11.74
CA ASP A 78 -9.14 -17.28 -12.14
C ASP A 78 -9.70 -17.76 -13.48
N ALA A 79 -8.94 -17.51 -14.55
CA ALA A 79 -9.33 -17.84 -15.91
C ALA A 79 -9.62 -19.34 -16.14
N ARG A 80 -8.95 -20.25 -15.42
CA ARG A 80 -9.20 -21.70 -15.57
C ARG A 80 -10.57 -22.06 -15.02
N LYS A 81 -10.92 -21.53 -13.85
CA LYS A 81 -12.23 -21.73 -13.23
C LYS A 81 -13.34 -21.01 -13.98
N ALA A 82 -13.09 -19.81 -14.50
CA ALA A 82 -14.02 -19.08 -15.36
C ALA A 82 -14.35 -19.88 -16.63
N ALA A 83 -13.33 -20.43 -17.30
CA ALA A 83 -13.52 -21.28 -18.49
C ALA A 83 -14.30 -22.57 -18.16
N ALA A 84 -14.00 -23.22 -17.02
CA ALA A 84 -14.74 -24.39 -16.57
C ALA A 84 -16.21 -24.07 -16.25
N THR A 85 -16.47 -22.94 -15.60
CA THR A 85 -17.83 -22.46 -15.26
C THR A 85 -18.62 -22.14 -16.53
N ARG A 86 -18.01 -21.45 -17.50
CA ARG A 86 -18.60 -21.22 -18.83
C ARG A 86 -18.96 -22.54 -19.51
N THR A 87 -18.05 -23.50 -19.56
CA THR A 87 -18.32 -24.81 -20.21
C THR A 87 -19.49 -25.51 -19.54
N TRP A 88 -19.54 -25.54 -18.20
CA TRP A 88 -20.64 -26.12 -17.45
C TRP A 88 -21.98 -25.42 -17.76
N LEU A 89 -22.01 -24.09 -17.79
CA LEU A 89 -23.23 -23.33 -18.09
C LEU A 89 -23.73 -23.57 -19.52
N VAL A 90 -22.84 -23.59 -20.52
CA VAL A 90 -23.21 -23.98 -21.90
C VAL A 90 -23.85 -25.35 -21.90
N THR A 91 -23.23 -26.35 -21.26
CA THR A 91 -23.80 -27.71 -21.19
C THR A 91 -25.16 -27.72 -20.52
N ALA A 92 -25.35 -26.99 -19.42
CA ALA A 92 -26.61 -26.94 -18.69
C ALA A 92 -27.74 -26.28 -19.50
N PHE A 93 -27.49 -25.11 -20.11
CA PHE A 93 -28.49 -24.42 -20.93
C PHE A 93 -28.82 -25.19 -22.22
N VAL A 94 -27.82 -25.82 -22.86
CA VAL A 94 -28.05 -26.69 -24.03
C VAL A 94 -28.88 -27.92 -23.65
N ALA A 95 -28.62 -28.53 -22.50
CA ALA A 95 -29.42 -29.65 -22.00
C ALA A 95 -30.87 -29.21 -21.70
N ALA A 96 -31.07 -28.02 -21.11
CA ALA A 96 -32.38 -27.45 -20.86
C ALA A 96 -33.17 -27.19 -22.15
N ALA A 97 -32.52 -26.65 -23.19
CA ALA A 97 -33.12 -26.45 -24.51
C ALA A 97 -33.53 -27.77 -25.16
N ARG A 98 -32.66 -28.79 -25.10
CA ARG A 98 -32.96 -30.15 -25.62
C ARG A 98 -34.14 -30.81 -24.89
N LYS A 99 -34.28 -30.59 -23.58
CA LYS A 99 -35.41 -31.11 -22.80
C LYS A 99 -36.76 -30.54 -23.26
N ARG A 100 -36.77 -29.33 -23.85
CA ARG A 100 -37.94 -28.71 -24.49
C ARG A 100 -38.09 -29.07 -25.97
N GLN A 101 -37.27 -29.99 -26.48
CA GLN A 101 -37.18 -30.33 -27.91
C GLN A 101 -36.82 -29.13 -28.83
N ASP A 102 -36.26 -28.05 -28.26
CA ASP A 102 -35.81 -26.87 -29.01
C ASP A 102 -34.34 -27.03 -29.44
N PHE A 103 -34.15 -27.82 -30.49
CA PHE A 103 -32.83 -28.11 -31.05
C PHE A 103 -32.19 -26.88 -31.74
N ALA A 104 -33.01 -25.91 -32.18
CA ALA A 104 -32.53 -24.68 -32.80
C ALA A 104 -31.85 -23.78 -31.76
N THR A 105 -32.49 -23.56 -30.62
CA THR A 105 -31.92 -22.82 -29.48
C THR A 105 -30.70 -23.53 -28.89
N ALA A 106 -30.73 -24.87 -28.81
CA ALA A 106 -29.58 -25.66 -28.36
C ALA A 106 -28.35 -25.47 -29.26
N ARG A 107 -28.53 -25.39 -30.58
CA ARG A 107 -27.44 -25.09 -31.53
C ARG A 107 -26.98 -23.64 -31.41
N LEU A 108 -27.93 -22.70 -31.24
CA LEU A 108 -27.66 -21.27 -31.14
C LEU A 108 -26.80 -20.92 -29.91
N LEU A 109 -27.08 -21.49 -28.74
CA LEU A 109 -26.31 -21.25 -27.50
C LEU A 109 -24.93 -21.92 -27.48
N ALA A 110 -24.69 -22.89 -28.36
CA ALA A 110 -23.39 -23.53 -28.51
C ALA A 110 -22.39 -22.72 -29.36
N ILE A 111 -22.87 -21.69 -30.08
CA ILE A 111 -22.02 -20.82 -30.91
C ILE A 111 -21.21 -19.89 -30.01
N ARG A 112 -19.88 -19.91 -30.17
CA ARG A 112 -18.98 -19.03 -29.40
C ARG A 112 -19.13 -17.57 -29.84
N PRO A 113 -19.20 -16.60 -28.91
CA PRO A 113 -19.27 -15.16 -29.22
C PRO A 113 -18.12 -14.67 -30.09
N ALA A 114 -16.91 -15.22 -29.92
CA ALA A 114 -15.75 -14.91 -30.76
C ALA A 114 -15.94 -15.26 -32.25
N ALA A 115 -16.80 -16.22 -32.59
CA ALA A 115 -17.17 -16.52 -33.97
C ALA A 115 -18.18 -15.51 -34.54
N LEU A 116 -18.87 -14.77 -33.66
CA LEU A 116 -19.85 -13.74 -33.99
C LEU A 116 -19.25 -12.32 -33.90
N ALA A 117 -18.06 -12.14 -33.33
CA ALA A 117 -17.37 -10.85 -33.23
C ALA A 117 -17.00 -10.31 -34.62
N ALA A 118 -17.23 -9.02 -34.84
CA ALA A 118 -16.75 -8.34 -36.04
C ALA A 118 -15.25 -8.10 -35.87
N THR A 119 -14.42 -8.55 -36.81
CA THR A 119 -13.01 -8.15 -36.88
C THR A 119 -12.97 -6.63 -37.12
N PRO A 120 -12.34 -5.82 -36.27
CA PRO A 120 -12.06 -4.44 -36.64
C PRO A 120 -11.05 -4.47 -37.79
N ALA A 121 -11.39 -3.90 -38.94
CA ALA A 121 -10.40 -3.62 -39.97
C ALA A 121 -9.42 -2.58 -39.39
N ALA A 122 -8.13 -2.88 -39.48
CA ALA A 122 -7.08 -1.95 -39.11
C ALA A 122 -7.11 -0.71 -40.02
N ASP A 123 -6.90 0.46 -39.41
CA ASP A 123 -6.48 1.74 -40.00
C ASP A 123 -7.08 2.12 -41.37
N ALA A 124 -8.25 2.77 -41.34
CA ALA A 124 -8.69 3.69 -42.38
C ALA A 124 -9.41 4.90 -41.72
N PRO A 125 -9.23 6.14 -42.24
CA PRO A 125 -9.82 7.33 -41.63
C PRO A 125 -11.35 7.26 -41.63
N ALA A 126 -11.95 7.61 -40.50
CA ALA A 126 -13.40 7.60 -40.31
C ALA A 126 -14.10 8.59 -41.26
N GLN A 127 -14.59 8.10 -42.39
CA GLN A 127 -15.75 8.70 -43.05
C GLN A 127 -16.99 8.11 -42.39
N SER A 128 -17.77 8.96 -41.72
CA SER A 128 -19.05 8.59 -41.11
C SER A 128 -20.04 8.20 -42.20
N THR A 129 -20.12 6.92 -42.53
CA THR A 129 -21.23 6.39 -43.34
C THR A 129 -22.46 6.35 -42.42
N PRO A 130 -23.60 6.98 -42.79
CA PRO A 130 -24.81 6.97 -41.98
C PRO A 130 -25.29 5.53 -41.75
N SER A 131 -25.96 5.27 -40.62
CA SER A 131 -26.51 3.95 -40.36
C SER A 131 -27.68 3.67 -41.34
N LEU A 132 -27.96 2.39 -41.61
CA LEU A 132 -29.06 2.01 -42.50
C LEU A 132 -30.42 2.52 -41.98
N ASP A 133 -30.57 2.62 -40.65
CA ASP A 133 -31.80 3.13 -40.01
C ASP A 133 -31.96 4.63 -40.24
N ASP A 134 -30.87 5.41 -40.20
CA ASP A 134 -30.89 6.84 -40.53
C ASP A 134 -31.19 7.06 -42.03
N PHE A 135 -30.65 6.21 -42.90
CA PHE A 135 -30.92 6.25 -44.34
C PHE A 135 -32.36 5.88 -44.67
N ALA A 136 -32.92 4.87 -43.99
CA ALA A 136 -34.32 4.49 -44.13
C ALA A 136 -35.26 5.61 -43.67
N ALA A 137 -34.94 6.30 -42.57
CA ALA A 137 -35.73 7.42 -42.09
C ALA A 137 -35.78 8.60 -43.08
N GLU A 138 -34.72 8.81 -43.88
CA GLU A 138 -34.64 9.89 -44.86
C GLU A 138 -35.21 9.49 -46.24
N HIS A 139 -34.99 8.25 -46.69
CA HIS A 139 -35.28 7.80 -48.06
C HIS A 139 -36.50 6.87 -48.17
N ASP A 140 -37.00 6.35 -47.05
CA ASP A 140 -38.22 5.54 -46.99
C ASP A 140 -39.04 5.78 -45.71
N PRO A 141 -39.44 7.03 -45.42
CA PRO A 141 -40.19 7.36 -44.21
C PRO A 141 -41.56 6.66 -44.13
N ASP A 142 -42.11 6.26 -45.28
CA ASP A 142 -43.43 5.61 -45.40
C ASP A 142 -43.34 4.05 -45.45
N GLY A 143 -42.13 3.48 -45.41
CA GLY A 143 -41.90 2.03 -45.33
C GLY A 143 -42.26 1.24 -46.59
N PHE A 144 -42.05 1.82 -47.77
CA PHE A 144 -42.40 1.28 -49.07
C PHE A 144 -41.42 0.22 -49.59
N TYR A 145 -40.14 0.29 -49.23
CA TYR A 145 -39.13 -0.64 -49.70
C TYR A 145 -39.02 -1.87 -48.80
N THR A 146 -38.84 -3.04 -49.39
CA THR A 146 -38.44 -4.22 -48.61
C THR A 146 -37.01 -4.06 -48.10
N GLU A 147 -36.66 -4.70 -46.97
CA GLU A 147 -35.31 -4.61 -46.37
C GLU A 147 -34.18 -4.90 -47.37
N LYS A 148 -34.43 -5.79 -48.33
CA LYS A 148 -33.50 -6.13 -49.40
C LYS A 148 -33.31 -4.98 -50.40
N GLU A 149 -34.39 -4.31 -50.79
CA GLU A 149 -34.36 -3.18 -51.71
C GLU A 149 -33.73 -1.94 -51.07
N LEU A 150 -33.98 -1.72 -49.77
CA LEU A 150 -33.34 -0.66 -48.97
C LEU A 150 -31.82 -0.87 -48.86
N LEU A 151 -31.39 -2.12 -48.67
CA LEU A 151 -29.98 -2.49 -48.67
C LEU A 151 -29.33 -2.31 -50.04
N ASP A 152 -30.03 -2.67 -51.11
CA ASP A 152 -29.54 -2.51 -52.48
C ASP A 152 -29.44 -1.02 -52.87
N LEU A 153 -30.39 -0.17 -52.44
CA LEU A 153 -30.36 1.28 -52.59
C LEU A 153 -29.23 1.94 -51.79
N PHE A 154 -29.05 1.53 -50.53
CA PHE A 154 -27.95 2.01 -49.69
C PHE A 154 -26.59 1.63 -50.28
N ALA A 155 -26.47 0.39 -50.75
CA ALA A 155 -25.28 -0.09 -51.44
C ALA A 155 -25.01 0.72 -52.71
N ALA A 156 -26.01 0.95 -53.56
CA ALA A 156 -25.87 1.73 -54.78
C ALA A 156 -25.44 3.18 -54.52
N ARG A 157 -25.94 3.81 -53.45
CA ARG A 157 -25.64 5.21 -53.09
C ARG A 157 -24.24 5.39 -52.51
N HIS A 158 -23.73 4.40 -51.78
CA HIS A 158 -22.40 4.42 -51.17
C HIS A 158 -21.32 3.66 -51.97
N ALA A 159 -21.66 3.11 -53.13
CA ALA A 159 -20.76 2.33 -54.02
C ALA A 159 -19.75 3.16 -54.83
N VAL A 160 -19.29 4.31 -54.34
CA VAL A 160 -18.09 4.97 -54.91
C VAL A 160 -16.80 4.54 -54.19
N ALA A 161 -16.88 3.74 -53.12
CA ALA A 161 -15.70 3.06 -52.58
C ALA A 161 -16.04 1.71 -51.91
N ASN A 162 -15.46 0.63 -52.44
CA ASN A 162 -15.35 -0.75 -51.89
C ASN A 162 -16.62 -1.63 -51.83
N THR A 163 -16.70 -2.57 -52.77
CA THR A 163 -17.62 -3.73 -52.79
C THR A 163 -17.56 -4.63 -51.53
N ASP A 164 -16.49 -4.58 -50.75
CA ASP A 164 -16.34 -5.32 -49.49
C ASP A 164 -17.11 -4.71 -48.30
N ALA A 165 -17.48 -3.43 -48.36
CA ALA A 165 -18.21 -2.74 -47.28
C ALA A 165 -19.64 -3.26 -47.11
N GLY A 166 -20.35 -3.54 -48.22
CA GLY A 166 -21.72 -4.07 -48.17
C GLY A 166 -21.81 -5.53 -47.70
N ALA A 167 -20.78 -6.35 -47.96
CA ALA A 167 -20.70 -7.73 -47.46
C ALA A 167 -20.35 -7.78 -45.97
N THR A 168 -19.47 -6.89 -45.51
CA THR A 168 -19.12 -6.74 -44.09
C THR A 168 -20.30 -6.21 -43.27
N LEU A 169 -21.05 -5.22 -43.75
CA LEU A 169 -22.24 -4.70 -43.09
C LEU A 169 -23.34 -5.77 -42.92
N ARG A 170 -23.65 -6.54 -43.99
CA ARG A 170 -24.60 -7.67 -43.94
C ARG A 170 -24.18 -8.74 -42.93
N ARG A 171 -22.88 -9.05 -42.86
CA ARG A 171 -22.32 -10.00 -41.88
C ARG A 171 -22.44 -9.47 -40.44
N GLN A 172 -22.22 -8.17 -40.23
CA GLN A 172 -22.37 -7.52 -38.92
C GLN A 172 -23.84 -7.52 -38.46
N GLN A 173 -24.79 -7.14 -39.31
CA GLN A 173 -26.23 -7.18 -39.01
C GLN A 173 -26.72 -8.61 -38.72
N ARG A 174 -26.30 -9.60 -39.52
CA ARG A 174 -26.61 -11.02 -39.27
C ARG A 174 -26.08 -11.48 -37.90
N ASN A 175 -24.84 -11.13 -37.56
CA ASN A 175 -24.24 -11.47 -36.27
C ASN A 175 -24.94 -10.77 -35.10
N ALA A 176 -25.37 -9.52 -35.28
CA ALA A 176 -26.16 -8.77 -34.29
C ALA A 176 -27.52 -9.44 -34.04
N ARG A 177 -28.24 -9.82 -35.10
CA ARG A 177 -29.50 -10.60 -35.01
C ARG A 177 -29.30 -11.94 -34.30
N LEU A 178 -28.20 -12.65 -34.57
CA LEU A 178 -27.87 -13.90 -33.89
C LEU A 178 -27.61 -13.69 -32.39
N ARG A 179 -26.90 -12.63 -32.00
CA ARG A 179 -26.68 -12.29 -30.57
C ARG A 179 -27.99 -11.91 -29.87
N ALA A 180 -28.86 -11.15 -30.53
CA ALA A 180 -30.18 -10.81 -29.99
C ALA A 180 -31.03 -12.07 -29.74
N ARG A 181 -31.02 -13.02 -30.68
CA ARG A 181 -31.68 -14.33 -30.50
C ARG A 181 -31.01 -15.18 -29.41
N GLN A 182 -29.69 -15.12 -29.26
CA GLN A 182 -28.99 -15.78 -28.14
C GLN A 182 -29.43 -15.20 -26.78
N MET A 183 -29.61 -13.89 -26.66
CA MET A 183 -30.13 -13.26 -25.44
C MET A 183 -31.56 -13.63 -25.14
N ALA A 184 -32.46 -13.52 -26.12
CA ALA A 184 -33.86 -13.91 -25.94
C ALA A 184 -33.99 -15.40 -25.52
N ALA A 185 -33.18 -16.28 -26.14
CA ALA A 185 -33.11 -17.69 -25.76
C ALA A 185 -32.58 -17.90 -24.33
N LEU A 186 -31.54 -17.16 -23.94
CA LEU A 186 -31.00 -17.23 -22.59
C LEU A 186 -32.04 -16.80 -21.56
N GLU A 187 -32.74 -15.69 -21.77
CA GLU A 187 -33.80 -15.19 -20.87
C GLU A 187 -34.97 -16.18 -20.76
N ALA A 188 -35.36 -16.83 -21.86
CA ALA A 188 -36.40 -17.85 -21.86
C ALA A 188 -35.99 -19.10 -21.06
N LEU A 189 -34.74 -19.56 -21.16
CA LEU A 189 -34.24 -20.71 -20.41
C LEU A 189 -33.88 -20.38 -18.97
N ALA A 190 -33.46 -19.14 -18.69
CA ALA A 190 -33.15 -18.67 -17.35
C ALA A 190 -34.34 -18.89 -16.39
N ARG A 191 -35.57 -18.59 -16.85
CA ARG A 191 -36.81 -18.80 -16.08
C ARG A 191 -37.07 -20.25 -15.65
N LEU A 192 -36.39 -21.23 -16.25
CA LEU A 192 -36.57 -22.66 -15.95
C LEU A 192 -35.42 -23.27 -15.17
N VAL A 193 -34.23 -22.67 -15.27
CA VAL A 193 -32.97 -23.26 -14.82
C VAL A 193 -32.36 -22.47 -13.66
N VAL A 194 -32.62 -21.17 -13.60
CA VAL A 194 -32.16 -20.32 -12.51
C VAL A 194 -33.07 -20.52 -11.33
N GLU A 195 -32.46 -20.78 -10.19
CA GLU A 195 -33.12 -20.92 -8.90
C GLU A 195 -32.57 -19.86 -7.94
N ASP A 196 -33.32 -19.58 -6.87
CA ASP A 196 -32.85 -18.75 -5.76
C ASP A 196 -32.28 -19.63 -4.63
N PRO A 197 -31.27 -19.16 -3.90
CA PRO A 197 -30.71 -19.88 -2.77
C PRO A 197 -31.72 -19.96 -1.63
N ARG A 198 -31.81 -21.13 -1.00
CA ARG A 198 -32.62 -21.38 0.18
C ARG A 198 -31.73 -21.81 1.35
N PRO A 199 -32.11 -21.56 2.61
CA PRO A 199 -31.29 -21.91 3.77
C PRO A 199 -30.90 -23.39 3.84
N GLU A 200 -31.75 -24.29 3.34
CA GLU A 200 -31.55 -25.74 3.35
C GLU A 200 -30.60 -26.20 2.24
N HIS A 201 -30.32 -25.35 1.24
CA HIS A 201 -29.44 -25.71 0.14
C HIS A 201 -28.01 -25.96 0.65
N HIS A 202 -27.40 -27.00 0.10
CA HIS A 202 -26.02 -27.34 0.41
C HIS A 202 -25.05 -26.37 -0.27
N VAL A 203 -23.97 -25.98 0.41
CA VAL A 203 -22.96 -25.02 -0.11
C VAL A 203 -22.29 -25.47 -1.41
N LEU A 204 -22.16 -26.79 -1.63
CA LEU A 204 -21.64 -27.40 -2.87
C LEU A 204 -22.49 -27.12 -4.11
N GLY A 205 -23.78 -26.80 -3.94
CA GLY A 205 -24.65 -26.45 -5.06
C GLY A 205 -24.43 -25.04 -5.58
N TRP A 206 -23.81 -24.16 -4.78
CA TRP A 206 -23.79 -22.72 -5.02
C TRP A 206 -22.39 -22.13 -5.16
N PHE A 207 -21.38 -22.74 -4.52
CA PHE A 207 -20.00 -22.27 -4.57
C PHE A 207 -19.08 -23.30 -5.25
N ASP A 208 -17.94 -22.82 -5.76
CA ASP A 208 -16.87 -23.63 -6.32
C ASP A 208 -16.50 -24.78 -5.36
N THR A 209 -16.25 -25.94 -5.96
CA THR A 209 -16.05 -27.18 -5.22
C THR A 209 -14.93 -27.05 -4.19
N ALA A 210 -13.86 -26.30 -4.46
CA ALA A 210 -12.79 -26.09 -3.49
C ALA A 210 -13.23 -25.23 -2.30
N VAL A 211 -14.06 -24.21 -2.52
CA VAL A 211 -14.58 -23.32 -1.47
C VAL A 211 -15.62 -24.06 -0.63
N ALA A 212 -16.58 -24.70 -1.29
CA ALA A 212 -17.64 -25.47 -0.64
C ALA A 212 -17.10 -26.64 0.21
N LEU A 213 -16.05 -27.34 -0.24
CA LEU A 213 -15.40 -28.36 0.57
C LEU A 213 -14.75 -27.79 1.83
N ARG A 214 -14.13 -26.60 1.75
CA ARG A 214 -13.52 -25.93 2.92
C ARG A 214 -14.58 -25.49 3.93
N LEU A 215 -15.73 -25.01 3.45
CA LEU A 215 -16.88 -24.67 4.28
C LEU A 215 -17.44 -25.93 4.97
N ALA A 216 -17.62 -27.01 4.22
CA ALA A 216 -18.09 -28.28 4.76
C ALA A 216 -17.11 -28.90 5.79
N ASP A 217 -15.79 -28.77 5.57
CA ASP A 217 -14.75 -29.26 6.49
C ASP A 217 -14.84 -28.63 7.90
N VAL A 218 -15.46 -27.45 8.02
CA VAL A 218 -15.66 -26.74 9.30
C VAL A 218 -17.11 -26.79 9.78
N GLY A 219 -17.94 -27.67 9.20
CA GLY A 219 -19.33 -27.88 9.59
C GLY A 219 -20.35 -26.94 8.93
N LEU A 220 -19.91 -26.05 8.03
CA LEU A 220 -20.79 -25.14 7.28
C LEU A 220 -21.29 -25.81 6.00
N THR A 221 -22.19 -26.79 6.17
CA THR A 221 -22.69 -27.63 5.07
C THR A 221 -23.84 -27.00 4.29
N THR A 222 -24.63 -26.12 4.91
CA THR A 222 -25.79 -25.46 4.29
C THR A 222 -25.63 -23.94 4.28
N ILE A 223 -26.37 -23.25 3.40
CA ILE A 223 -26.33 -21.78 3.33
C ILE A 223 -26.86 -21.17 4.64
N GLY A 224 -27.91 -21.74 5.25
CA GLY A 224 -28.44 -21.27 6.54
C GLY A 224 -27.37 -21.29 7.64
N LYS A 225 -26.63 -22.40 7.80
CA LYS A 225 -25.52 -22.49 8.77
C LYS A 225 -24.40 -21.50 8.49
N LEU A 226 -24.13 -21.23 7.21
CA LEU A 226 -23.15 -20.22 6.80
C LEU A 226 -23.59 -18.82 7.24
N VAL A 227 -24.85 -18.45 7.00
CA VAL A 227 -25.43 -17.16 7.42
C VAL A 227 -25.43 -17.02 8.94
N GLU A 228 -25.88 -18.04 9.67
CA GLU A 228 -25.83 -18.09 11.14
C GLU A 228 -24.40 -17.87 11.66
N SER A 229 -23.42 -18.57 11.08
CA SER A 229 -22.01 -18.43 11.47
C SER A 229 -21.45 -17.05 11.14
N ILE A 230 -21.85 -16.45 10.02
CA ILE A 230 -21.44 -15.12 9.61
C ILE A 230 -22.02 -14.08 10.58
N ASN A 231 -23.29 -14.20 10.93
CA ASN A 231 -23.96 -13.30 11.88
C ASN A 231 -23.38 -13.43 13.30
N ALA A 232 -23.07 -14.65 13.73
CA ALA A 232 -22.50 -14.91 15.06
C ALA A 232 -21.05 -14.41 15.21
N LEU A 233 -20.21 -14.55 14.19
CA LEU A 233 -18.78 -14.23 14.27
C LEU A 233 -18.41 -12.87 13.65
N GLY A 234 -19.34 -12.24 12.93
CA GLY A 234 -19.14 -10.98 12.23
C GLY A 234 -17.98 -11.02 11.24
N TYR A 235 -17.25 -9.91 11.12
CA TYR A 235 -16.22 -9.72 10.09
C TYR A 235 -15.15 -10.83 10.05
N ARG A 236 -14.82 -11.46 11.19
CA ARG A 236 -13.75 -12.46 11.28
C ARG A 236 -14.22 -13.91 11.07
N TRP A 237 -15.48 -14.16 10.66
CA TRP A 237 -16.03 -15.51 10.48
C TRP A 237 -15.12 -16.42 9.62
N TYR A 238 -14.52 -15.86 8.58
CA TYR A 238 -13.67 -16.58 7.62
C TYR A 238 -12.39 -17.15 8.22
N ARG A 239 -11.94 -16.66 9.39
CA ARG A 239 -10.74 -17.21 10.06
C ARG A 239 -10.92 -18.66 10.48
N ARG A 240 -12.16 -19.12 10.66
CA ARG A 240 -12.46 -20.53 10.94
C ARG A 240 -12.37 -21.40 9.70
N VAL A 241 -12.44 -20.83 8.49
CA VAL A 241 -12.43 -21.56 7.21
C VAL A 241 -11.01 -21.60 6.63
N PRO A 242 -10.35 -22.77 6.57
CA PRO A 242 -9.00 -22.86 6.05
C PRO A 242 -8.90 -22.34 4.61
N ARG A 243 -7.93 -21.45 4.36
CA ARG A 243 -7.57 -20.96 3.01
C ARG A 243 -8.69 -20.23 2.25
N LEU A 244 -9.74 -19.72 2.91
CA LEU A 244 -10.77 -18.87 2.27
C LEU A 244 -10.27 -17.44 2.04
N GLY A 245 -9.49 -16.90 2.99
CA GLY A 245 -8.96 -15.53 2.95
C GLY A 245 -10.04 -14.45 3.05
N GLU A 246 -9.63 -13.21 3.30
CA GLU A 246 -10.57 -12.09 3.45
C GLU A 246 -11.31 -11.75 2.15
N VAL A 247 -10.62 -11.81 1.01
CA VAL A 247 -11.23 -11.52 -0.31
C VAL A 247 -12.31 -12.54 -0.64
N GLY A 248 -12.07 -13.83 -0.41
CA GLY A 248 -13.08 -14.88 -0.61
C GLY A 248 -14.26 -14.74 0.33
N ALA A 249 -14.00 -14.35 1.59
CA ALA A 249 -15.05 -14.06 2.56
C ALA A 249 -15.95 -12.91 2.14
N ARG A 250 -15.36 -11.79 1.70
CA ARG A 250 -16.10 -10.61 1.22
C ARG A 250 -17.00 -10.92 0.03
N ARG A 251 -16.55 -11.80 -0.87
CA ARG A 251 -17.35 -12.23 -2.02
C ARG A 251 -18.55 -13.08 -1.61
N ILE A 252 -18.35 -14.02 -0.68
CA ILE A 252 -19.45 -14.82 -0.15
C ILE A 252 -20.47 -13.93 0.56
N THR A 253 -20.02 -12.97 1.36
CA THR A 253 -20.92 -12.05 2.07
C THR A 253 -21.61 -11.05 1.12
N ALA A 254 -20.95 -10.62 0.04
CA ALA A 254 -21.57 -9.80 -1.00
C ALA A 254 -22.62 -10.57 -1.79
N TRP A 255 -22.34 -11.84 -2.10
CA TRP A 255 -23.30 -12.74 -2.73
C TRP A 255 -24.54 -12.96 -1.86
N LEU A 256 -24.36 -13.24 -0.57
CA LEU A 256 -25.48 -13.36 0.39
C LEU A 256 -26.30 -12.08 0.52
N ALA A 257 -25.66 -10.90 0.48
CA ALA A 257 -26.35 -9.62 0.57
C ALA A 257 -27.34 -9.39 -0.60
N HIS A 258 -27.09 -9.97 -1.78
CA HIS A 258 -28.01 -9.90 -2.91
C HIS A 258 -29.32 -10.67 -2.68
N TYR A 259 -29.32 -11.62 -1.75
CA TYR A 259 -30.47 -12.46 -1.41
C TYR A 259 -31.05 -12.14 -0.01
N GLY A 260 -30.82 -10.92 0.48
CA GLY A 260 -31.25 -10.49 1.82
C GLY A 260 -32.77 -10.57 2.05
N ASP A 261 -33.57 -10.53 0.98
CA ASP A 261 -35.03 -10.61 1.05
C ASP A 261 -35.53 -12.05 1.28
N VAL A 262 -34.68 -13.07 1.06
CA VAL A 262 -35.05 -14.48 1.29
C VAL A 262 -34.97 -14.78 2.78
N SER A 263 -36.09 -15.22 3.37
CA SER A 263 -36.17 -15.61 4.79
C SER A 263 -35.09 -16.64 5.16
N GLY A 264 -34.29 -16.33 6.18
CA GLY A 264 -33.19 -17.16 6.66
C GLY A 264 -31.82 -16.87 6.02
N LEU A 265 -31.73 -15.94 5.06
CA LEU A 265 -30.47 -15.51 4.42
C LEU A 265 -30.02 -14.09 4.80
N GLN A 266 -30.71 -13.44 5.74
CA GLN A 266 -30.41 -12.09 6.19
C GLN A 266 -29.05 -12.01 6.91
N LEU A 267 -28.17 -11.14 6.41
CA LEU A 267 -26.95 -10.77 7.13
C LEU A 267 -27.26 -9.63 8.10
N ALA A 268 -26.80 -9.76 9.35
CA ALA A 268 -26.94 -8.71 10.35
C ALA A 268 -26.19 -7.43 9.93
N ALA A 269 -26.72 -6.27 10.36
CA ALA A 269 -26.09 -4.98 10.09
C ALA A 269 -24.65 -4.96 10.63
N GLY A 270 -23.70 -4.51 9.81
CA GLY A 270 -22.30 -4.34 10.20
C GLY A 270 -21.46 -5.62 10.27
N VAL A 271 -21.95 -6.74 9.75
CA VAL A 271 -21.18 -8.01 9.63
C VAL A 271 -19.89 -7.84 8.82
N GLN A 272 -19.87 -6.98 7.80
CA GLN A 272 -18.68 -6.74 6.97
C GLN A 272 -17.75 -5.64 7.50
N ILE A 273 -18.13 -4.94 8.57
CA ILE A 273 -17.34 -3.83 9.11
C ILE A 273 -16.17 -4.41 9.90
N HIS A 274 -14.93 -4.05 9.54
CA HIS A 274 -13.75 -4.49 10.28
C HIS A 274 -13.84 -4.04 11.74
N PRO A 275 -13.37 -4.79 12.76
CA PRO A 275 -13.45 -4.35 14.16
C PRO A 275 -12.83 -2.98 14.47
N SER A 276 -11.92 -2.48 13.63
CA SER A 276 -11.37 -1.11 13.71
C SER A 276 -12.18 -0.05 12.95
N GLU A 277 -13.05 -0.46 12.04
CA GLU A 277 -14.07 0.36 11.38
C GLU A 277 -15.39 0.31 12.17
N ARG A 278 -15.58 -0.73 13.00
CA ARG A 278 -16.49 -0.77 14.14
C ARG A 278 -15.89 0.06 15.27
N THR A 279 -15.41 1.25 14.96
CA THR A 279 -15.81 2.36 15.80
C THR A 279 -17.33 2.32 15.72
N LEU A 280 -17.99 1.82 16.77
CA LEU A 280 -19.28 2.41 17.13
C LEU A 280 -19.10 3.91 16.85
N ALA A 281 -20.04 4.53 16.15
CA ALA A 281 -20.09 5.99 16.14
C ALA A 281 -20.27 6.40 17.62
N GLY A 282 -19.16 6.42 18.36
CA GLY A 282 -19.05 7.09 19.62
C GLY A 282 -19.49 8.50 19.31
N PRO A 283 -20.31 9.12 20.18
CA PRO A 283 -21.02 10.32 19.82
C PRO A 283 -20.03 11.30 19.20
N GLN A 284 -20.28 11.65 17.93
CA GLN A 284 -19.35 12.50 17.18
C GLN A 284 -19.45 13.88 17.79
N LEU A 285 -18.30 14.54 18.03
CA LEU A 285 -18.29 15.97 18.35
C LEU A 285 -18.88 16.81 17.18
N ALA A 286 -19.14 16.21 16.01
CA ALA A 286 -19.63 16.88 14.80
C ALA A 286 -21.00 17.55 14.93
N ALA A 287 -21.86 17.10 15.86
CA ALA A 287 -23.20 17.67 16.03
C ALA A 287 -23.26 18.82 17.05
N ALA A 288 -22.21 19.06 17.83
CA ALA A 288 -22.18 20.13 18.85
C ALA A 288 -21.39 21.34 18.33
N GLY A 289 -21.89 22.54 18.59
CA GLY A 289 -21.20 23.81 18.28
C GLY A 289 -19.88 23.99 19.07
N PRO A 290 -19.20 25.14 18.93
CA PRO A 290 -18.01 25.45 19.73
C PRO A 290 -18.29 25.33 21.23
N VAL A 291 -17.35 24.77 22.00
CA VAL A 291 -17.50 24.55 23.45
C VAL A 291 -16.23 24.90 24.21
N THR A 292 -16.40 25.34 25.45
CA THR A 292 -15.31 25.57 26.40
C THR A 292 -15.01 24.27 27.16
N ALA A 293 -14.30 23.35 26.49
CA ALA A 293 -13.83 22.09 27.07
C ALA A 293 -12.47 21.71 26.49
N ILE A 294 -11.85 20.63 26.98
CA ILE A 294 -10.64 20.05 26.37
C ILE A 294 -11.05 19.34 25.07
N VAL A 295 -11.10 20.13 23.99
CA VAL A 295 -11.50 19.73 22.64
C VAL A 295 -10.48 20.27 21.63
N PRO A 296 -10.47 19.77 20.37
CA PRO A 296 -9.60 20.32 19.34
C PRO A 296 -9.80 21.81 19.14
N LEU A 297 -8.73 22.51 18.74
CA LEU A 297 -8.67 23.96 18.55
C LEU A 297 -9.82 24.46 17.67
N GLU A 298 -10.14 23.78 16.56
CA GLU A 298 -11.27 24.13 15.68
C GLU A 298 -12.66 24.15 16.36
N ARG A 299 -12.82 23.50 17.52
CA ARG A 299 -14.06 23.51 18.32
C ARG A 299 -13.94 24.21 19.66
N PHE A 300 -12.73 24.59 20.05
CA PHE A 300 -12.50 25.22 21.33
C PHE A 300 -13.01 26.66 21.31
N LEU A 301 -14.00 26.95 22.14
CA LEU A 301 -14.49 28.31 22.40
C LEU A 301 -13.69 28.90 23.57
N LEU A 302 -12.85 29.90 23.26
CA LEU A 302 -12.06 30.59 24.29
C LEU A 302 -13.01 31.36 25.22
N PRO A 303 -12.86 31.21 26.55
CA PRO A 303 -13.53 32.09 27.51
C PRO A 303 -13.10 33.54 27.27
N PRO A 304 -14.03 34.51 27.19
CA PRO A 304 -13.69 35.92 26.97
C PRO A 304 -12.70 36.48 28.00
N GLU A 305 -12.75 36.00 29.24
CA GLU A 305 -11.88 36.46 30.33
C GLU A 305 -10.44 35.95 30.19
N LEU A 306 -10.23 34.90 29.39
CA LEU A 306 -8.95 34.23 29.20
C LEU A 306 -8.55 34.19 27.72
N ASP A 307 -9.19 35.01 26.88
CA ASP A 307 -8.97 34.99 25.43
C ASP A 307 -7.62 35.61 25.02
N GLY A 308 -6.98 36.34 25.93
CA GLY A 308 -5.73 37.05 25.69
C GLY A 308 -5.88 38.45 25.10
N SER A 309 -7.11 38.96 24.94
CA SER A 309 -7.39 40.37 24.61
C SER A 309 -6.66 41.34 25.54
N HIS A 310 -6.62 41.00 26.83
CA HIS A 310 -6.00 41.76 27.91
C HIS A 310 -4.84 41.01 28.60
N GLY A 311 -4.13 40.15 27.87
CA GLY A 311 -3.03 39.36 28.45
C GLY A 311 -1.92 40.22 29.05
N THR A 312 -1.35 39.81 30.18
CA THR A 312 -0.35 40.59 30.93
C THR A 312 0.93 40.85 30.13
N HIS A 313 1.31 39.93 29.25
CA HIS A 313 2.52 40.02 28.40
C HIS A 313 2.18 40.34 26.95
N ARG A 314 0.94 40.77 26.69
CA ARG A 314 0.52 41.24 25.37
C ARG A 314 0.96 42.69 25.18
N ASN A 315 1.53 42.97 24.01
CA ASN A 315 1.77 44.35 23.62
C ASN A 315 0.47 44.97 23.09
N LEU A 316 -0.07 45.93 23.83
CA LEU A 316 -1.32 46.64 23.47
C LEU A 316 -1.09 47.87 22.59
N VAL A 317 0.17 48.29 22.41
CA VAL A 317 0.51 49.53 21.69
C VAL A 317 0.82 49.27 20.23
N ARG A 318 1.62 48.24 19.95
CA ARG A 318 1.99 47.84 18.60
C ARG A 318 1.64 46.39 18.41
N ASN A 319 1.10 46.04 17.24
CA ASN A 319 0.78 44.66 16.89
C ASN A 319 0.73 44.53 15.36
N ASN A 320 1.75 43.89 14.79
CA ASN A 320 1.84 43.68 13.34
C ASN A 320 1.16 42.39 12.88
N SER A 321 0.70 41.54 13.81
CA SER A 321 -0.01 40.29 13.49
C SER A 321 -1.49 40.49 13.14
N ARG A 322 -2.06 41.67 13.46
CA ARG A 322 -3.50 41.97 13.44
C ARG A 322 -4.37 41.07 14.35
N ALA A 323 -3.77 40.18 15.13
CA ALA A 323 -4.48 39.30 16.03
C ALA A 323 -5.01 40.06 17.26
N ASN A 324 -6.28 39.88 17.59
CA ASN A 324 -6.95 40.55 18.69
C ASN A 324 -7.08 39.70 19.95
N ASN A 325 -6.73 38.42 19.88
CA ASN A 325 -6.76 37.44 20.98
C ASN A 325 -5.73 36.33 20.69
N ASP A 326 -5.50 35.45 21.66
CA ASP A 326 -4.49 34.39 21.59
C ASP A 326 -4.81 33.38 20.49
N ARG A 327 -6.09 33.18 20.18
CA ARG A 327 -6.54 32.28 19.12
C ARG A 327 -6.13 32.82 17.74
N GLU A 328 -6.43 34.08 17.47
CA GLU A 328 -6.03 34.75 16.23
C GLU A 328 -4.51 34.81 16.09
N ALA A 329 -3.76 34.92 17.21
CA ALA A 329 -2.31 34.89 17.19
C ALA A 329 -1.74 33.52 16.79
N ILE A 330 -2.39 32.43 17.24
CA ILE A 330 -2.06 31.07 16.78
C ILE A 330 -2.37 30.92 15.29
N ASP A 331 -3.52 31.41 14.82
CA ASP A 331 -3.93 31.30 13.43
C ASP A 331 -3.01 32.12 12.50
N PHE A 332 -2.62 33.34 12.92
CA PHE A 332 -1.59 34.16 12.28
C PHE A 332 -0.28 33.38 12.14
N TRP A 333 0.22 32.82 13.25
CA TRP A 333 1.48 32.07 13.26
C TRP A 333 1.43 30.85 12.32
N LEU A 334 0.31 30.13 12.29
CA LEU A 334 0.16 28.93 11.48
C LEU A 334 -0.01 29.21 9.98
N ALA A 335 -0.40 30.44 9.60
CA ALA A 335 -0.62 30.83 8.21
C ALA A 335 0.67 30.78 7.37
N ASP A 336 1.82 31.08 7.97
CA ASP A 336 3.13 31.13 7.30
C ASP A 336 3.69 29.75 6.88
N TYR A 337 3.03 28.65 7.28
CA TYR A 337 3.52 27.29 7.02
C TYR A 337 2.74 26.58 5.92
N GLU A 338 3.28 26.60 4.69
CA GLU A 338 2.72 25.90 3.54
C GLU A 338 2.74 24.37 3.68
N ASN A 339 3.77 23.81 4.34
CA ASN A 339 3.90 22.36 4.47
C ASN A 339 2.84 21.79 5.44
N PRO A 340 1.91 20.95 4.99
CA PRO A 340 0.80 20.47 5.82
C PRO A 340 1.25 19.68 7.06
N HIS A 341 2.35 18.94 6.97
CA HIS A 341 2.88 18.15 8.09
C HIS A 341 3.52 19.04 9.16
N THR A 342 4.28 20.06 8.74
CA THR A 342 4.89 21.02 9.67
C THR A 342 3.80 21.82 10.37
N ARG A 343 2.85 22.36 9.60
CA ARG A 343 1.70 23.11 10.14
C ARG A 343 0.90 22.28 11.14
N GLN A 344 0.64 21.00 10.83
CA GLN A 344 -0.09 20.10 11.74
C GLN A 344 0.67 19.87 13.07
N ARG A 345 2.00 19.67 13.00
CA ARG A 345 2.82 19.48 14.21
C ARG A 345 2.77 20.74 15.08
N TYR A 346 2.97 21.90 14.49
CA TYR A 346 2.96 23.18 15.19
C TYR A 346 1.60 23.52 15.78
N ARG A 347 0.51 23.28 15.03
CA ARG A 347 -0.86 23.37 15.55
C ARG A 347 -1.05 22.51 16.79
N THR A 348 -0.55 21.28 16.76
CA THR A 348 -0.69 20.35 17.89
C THR A 348 0.01 20.88 19.14
N GLU A 349 1.20 21.46 19.03
CA GLU A 349 1.91 22.00 20.19
C GLU A 349 1.31 23.31 20.71
N ALA A 350 0.87 24.22 19.83
CA ALA A 350 0.17 25.44 20.23
C ALA A 350 -1.19 25.14 20.89
N GLU A 351 -1.96 24.20 20.33
CA GLU A 351 -3.23 23.73 20.89
C GLU A 351 -3.06 23.17 22.30
N ARG A 352 -2.08 22.29 22.51
CA ARG A 352 -1.81 21.71 23.83
C ARG A 352 -1.47 22.77 24.85
N LEU A 353 -0.63 23.74 24.47
CA LEU A 353 -0.24 24.83 25.35
C LEU A 353 -1.44 25.71 25.71
N LEU A 354 -2.24 26.10 24.71
CA LEU A 354 -3.43 26.92 24.93
C LEU A 354 -4.42 26.23 25.86
N LEU A 355 -4.77 24.97 25.59
CA LEU A 355 -5.68 24.22 26.45
C LEU A 355 -5.13 24.12 27.88
N TRP A 356 -3.83 23.88 28.03
CA TRP A 356 -3.20 23.78 29.35
C TRP A 356 -3.22 25.12 30.10
N ALA A 357 -2.93 26.23 29.41
CA ALA A 357 -2.98 27.57 29.98
C ALA A 357 -4.37 27.88 30.55
N ILE A 358 -5.42 27.55 29.80
CA ILE A 358 -6.81 27.81 30.19
C ILE A 358 -7.27 26.87 31.31
N PHE A 359 -7.15 25.55 31.13
CA PHE A 359 -7.76 24.59 32.04
C PHE A 359 -6.93 24.25 33.27
N VAL A 360 -5.60 24.38 33.19
CA VAL A 360 -4.70 24.07 34.31
C VAL A 360 -4.25 25.35 35.01
N LYS A 361 -3.75 26.35 34.26
CA LYS A 361 -3.25 27.60 34.85
C LYS A 361 -4.31 28.67 35.07
N ARG A 362 -5.46 28.57 34.38
CA ARG A 362 -6.48 29.62 34.34
C ARG A 362 -5.91 30.98 33.95
N LYS A 363 -4.99 30.95 32.97
CA LYS A 363 -4.34 32.14 32.41
C LYS A 363 -4.56 32.15 30.90
N ALA A 364 -4.68 33.35 30.33
CA ALA A 364 -4.50 33.53 28.89
C ALA A 364 -3.08 33.09 28.48
N LEU A 365 -2.93 32.62 27.25
CA LEU A 365 -1.64 32.22 26.70
C LEU A 365 -0.66 33.40 26.67
N SER A 366 -1.15 34.60 26.34
CA SER A 366 -0.40 35.86 26.44
C SER A 366 -0.15 36.36 27.88
N SER A 367 -0.53 35.60 28.90
CA SER A 367 -0.19 35.90 30.31
C SER A 367 0.75 34.87 30.93
N LEU A 368 1.22 33.90 30.16
CA LEU A 368 2.18 32.91 30.63
C LEU A 368 3.55 33.55 30.85
N ASP A 369 4.18 33.20 31.96
CA ASP A 369 5.55 33.62 32.30
C ASP A 369 6.56 32.47 32.10
N THR A 370 7.83 32.74 32.45
CA THR A 370 8.91 31.75 32.32
C THR A 370 8.74 30.55 33.28
N ASP A 371 8.09 30.75 34.42
CA ASP A 371 7.87 29.69 35.41
C ASP A 371 6.75 28.76 34.95
N ASP A 372 5.68 29.30 34.38
CA ASP A 372 4.64 28.54 33.69
C ASP A 372 5.22 27.75 32.51
N ALA A 373 6.06 28.38 31.69
CA ALA A 373 6.71 27.69 30.58
C ALA A 373 7.61 26.53 31.07
N ARG A 374 8.29 26.69 32.22
CA ARG A 374 9.09 25.63 32.84
C ARG A 374 8.22 24.49 33.37
N ASP A 375 7.12 24.82 34.03
CA ASP A 375 6.14 23.88 34.55
C ASP A 375 5.47 23.07 33.44
N TYR A 376 5.06 23.73 32.35
CA TYR A 376 4.52 23.03 31.18
C TYR A 376 5.50 21.99 30.64
N ILE A 377 6.75 22.40 30.36
CA ILE A 377 7.75 21.52 29.70
C ILE A 377 8.29 20.42 30.62
N ASN A 378 8.50 20.71 31.92
CA ASN A 378 9.19 19.79 32.83
C ASN A 378 8.29 19.19 33.91
N GLY A 379 7.11 19.73 34.15
CA GLY A 379 6.07 19.15 34.99
C GLY A 379 5.00 18.48 34.14
N PHE A 380 4.12 19.28 33.54
CA PHE A 380 2.91 18.78 32.88
C PHE A 380 3.16 17.83 31.70
N LEU A 381 4.10 18.13 30.79
CA LEU A 381 4.39 17.25 29.67
C LEU A 381 5.07 15.92 30.08
N VAL A 382 5.65 15.84 31.28
CA VAL A 382 6.22 14.59 31.81
C VAL A 382 5.10 13.62 32.17
N ASP A 383 4.03 14.12 32.78
CA ASP A 383 2.85 13.33 33.12
C ASP A 383 1.57 14.21 33.06
N PRO A 384 0.85 14.23 31.92
CA PRO A 384 -0.33 15.07 31.77
C PRO A 384 -1.51 14.58 32.64
N GLN A 385 -1.76 15.28 33.75
CA GLN A 385 -2.82 14.95 34.71
C GLN A 385 -3.96 16.00 34.74
N PRO A 386 -5.21 15.60 35.02
CA PRO A 386 -5.65 14.21 35.20
C PRO A 386 -5.70 13.45 33.86
N ALA A 387 -5.17 12.22 33.84
CA ALA A 387 -5.03 11.43 32.61
C ALA A 387 -6.37 11.23 31.85
N SER A 388 -7.50 11.16 32.57
CA SER A 388 -8.85 11.05 31.99
C SER A 388 -9.25 12.23 31.07
N GLN A 389 -8.64 13.39 31.27
CA GLN A 389 -8.90 14.62 30.52
C GLN A 389 -7.82 14.96 29.48
N TRP A 390 -6.63 14.38 29.59
CA TRP A 390 -5.49 14.76 28.76
C TRP A 390 -4.93 13.62 27.91
N VAL A 391 -5.10 12.37 28.35
CA VAL A 391 -4.50 11.19 27.75
C VAL A 391 -5.58 10.30 27.13
N MET A 392 -5.42 9.97 25.84
CA MET A 392 -6.31 9.04 25.15
C MET A 392 -6.15 7.62 25.69
N THR A 393 -7.27 6.97 26.00
CA THR A 393 -7.33 5.56 26.44
C THR A 393 -7.38 4.56 25.28
N GLY A 394 -7.41 5.03 24.03
CA GLY A 394 -7.46 4.21 22.81
C GLY A 394 -7.20 5.01 21.53
N THR A 395 -7.65 4.49 20.39
CA THR A 395 -7.54 5.18 19.11
C THR A 395 -8.80 6.03 18.89
N ALA A 396 -8.71 7.33 19.15
CA ALA A 396 -9.75 8.30 18.82
C ALA A 396 -9.27 9.23 17.70
N HIS A 397 -10.14 9.50 16.74
CA HIS A 397 -9.93 10.54 15.74
C HIS A 397 -10.27 11.91 16.34
N ARG A 398 -9.76 12.96 15.70
CA ARG A 398 -9.96 14.36 16.14
C ARG A 398 -11.44 14.78 16.18
N GLY A 399 -12.30 14.08 15.45
CA GLY A 399 -13.75 14.32 15.45
C GLY A 399 -14.52 13.63 16.57
N ASP A 400 -13.88 12.78 17.37
CA ASP A 400 -14.55 11.88 18.32
C ASP A 400 -14.54 12.47 19.74
N LEU A 401 -15.61 12.27 20.53
CA LEU A 401 -15.64 12.72 21.94
C LEU A 401 -14.53 12.13 22.82
N GLY A 402 -14.00 10.97 22.44
CA GLY A 402 -12.87 10.32 23.10
C GLY A 402 -11.51 10.96 22.77
N TRP A 403 -11.46 11.97 21.90
CA TRP A 403 -10.22 12.64 21.57
C TRP A 403 -9.62 13.35 22.79
N ARG A 404 -8.31 13.23 22.96
CA ARG A 404 -7.52 13.96 23.95
C ARG A 404 -6.21 14.45 23.33
N PRO A 405 -5.61 15.54 23.83
CA PRO A 405 -4.40 16.13 23.21
C PRO A 405 -3.16 15.22 23.27
N PHE A 406 -3.11 14.26 24.20
CA PHE A 406 -1.97 13.37 24.41
C PHE A 406 -2.33 11.89 24.22
N ARG A 407 -1.33 11.10 23.84
CA ARG A 407 -1.39 9.62 23.80
C ARG A 407 -0.75 8.95 25.02
N GLY A 408 -0.17 9.77 25.90
CA GLY A 408 0.58 9.36 27.08
C GLY A 408 1.69 10.37 27.39
N PRO A 409 2.49 10.09 28.43
CA PRO A 409 3.68 10.85 28.82
C PRO A 409 4.63 11.13 27.63
N LEU A 410 5.16 12.35 27.53
CA LEU A 410 6.10 12.69 26.47
C LEU A 410 7.53 12.26 26.82
N SER A 411 8.18 11.59 25.86
CA SER A 411 9.61 11.30 25.93
C SER A 411 10.44 12.60 26.01
N ILE A 412 11.67 12.53 26.54
CA ILE A 412 12.61 13.66 26.57
C ILE A 412 12.74 14.32 25.19
N LYS A 413 12.83 13.51 24.12
CA LYS A 413 12.95 14.02 22.74
C LYS A 413 11.69 14.74 22.29
N SER A 414 10.51 14.20 22.61
CA SER A 414 9.23 14.84 22.29
C SER A 414 9.07 16.18 23.04
N ARG A 415 9.51 16.25 24.30
CA ARG A 415 9.53 17.51 25.08
C ARG A 415 10.51 18.53 24.52
N GLN A 416 11.68 18.10 24.04
CA GLN A 416 12.62 18.97 23.32
C GLN A 416 12.01 19.51 22.02
N ASP A 417 11.33 18.67 21.25
CA ASP A 417 10.65 19.08 20.02
C ASP A 417 9.52 20.08 20.31
N ALA A 418 8.71 19.84 21.35
CA ALA A 418 7.68 20.76 21.80
C ALA A 418 8.28 22.10 22.24
N LEU A 419 9.33 22.08 23.06
CA LEU A 419 10.04 23.30 23.47
C LEU A 419 10.60 24.07 22.26
N SER A 420 11.19 23.39 21.28
CA SER A 420 11.67 24.06 20.05
C SER A 420 10.55 24.70 19.25
N ALA A 421 9.39 24.03 19.12
CA ALA A 421 8.23 24.60 18.45
C ALA A 421 7.70 25.84 19.21
N LEU A 422 7.58 25.75 20.53
CA LEU A 422 7.05 26.83 21.36
C LEU A 422 7.99 28.03 21.48
N LYS A 423 9.32 27.80 21.50
CA LYS A 423 10.30 28.89 21.39
C LYS A 423 10.14 29.66 20.08
N LYS A 424 9.93 28.95 18.96
CA LYS A 424 9.70 29.58 17.66
C LYS A 424 8.37 30.32 17.64
N PHE A 425 7.30 29.70 18.14
CA PHE A 425 5.98 30.29 18.24
C PHE A 425 6.01 31.62 19.01
N PHE A 426 6.49 31.61 20.26
CA PHE A 426 6.57 32.82 21.06
C PHE A 426 7.59 33.83 20.50
N GLY A 427 8.65 33.36 19.84
CA GLY A 427 9.61 34.24 19.17
C GLY A 427 8.97 35.03 18.03
N GLU A 428 8.23 34.36 17.15
CA GLU A 428 7.55 35.00 16.02
C GLU A 428 6.41 35.92 16.49
N LEU A 429 5.74 35.59 17.61
CA LEU A 429 4.79 36.51 18.24
C LEU A 429 5.46 37.75 18.86
N VAL A 430 6.68 37.63 19.39
CA VAL A 430 7.48 38.80 19.84
C VAL A 430 7.93 39.64 18.64
N ASP A 431 8.41 39.00 17.57
CA ASP A 431 8.85 39.69 16.35
C ASP A 431 7.68 40.44 15.68
N ALA A 432 6.49 39.85 15.69
CA ALA A 432 5.24 40.48 15.24
C ALA A 432 4.69 41.51 16.24
N GLN A 433 5.38 41.74 17.36
CA GLN A 433 4.99 42.63 18.45
C GLN A 433 3.64 42.26 19.07
N TYR A 434 3.20 41.00 19.02
CA TYR A 434 2.01 40.56 19.74
C TYR A 434 2.32 40.31 21.23
N LEU A 435 3.47 39.71 21.53
CA LEU A 435 4.00 39.54 22.88
C LEU A 435 5.17 40.50 23.13
N ASP A 436 5.39 40.89 24.39
CA ASP A 436 6.53 41.72 24.80
C ASP A 436 7.82 40.90 24.99
N HIS A 437 7.71 39.64 25.40
CA HIS A 437 8.84 38.73 25.61
C HIS A 437 8.48 37.26 25.38
N ASN A 438 9.51 36.44 25.16
CA ASN A 438 9.35 35.01 24.92
C ASN A 438 9.53 34.21 26.22
N ALA A 439 8.40 33.78 26.82
CA ALA A 439 8.35 32.97 28.04
C ALA A 439 9.18 31.67 27.96
N PHE A 440 9.33 31.10 26.76
CA PHE A 440 10.08 29.86 26.55
C PHE A 440 11.57 30.07 26.34
N ALA A 441 12.05 31.29 26.08
CA ALA A 441 13.42 31.56 25.60
C ALA A 441 14.50 30.89 26.46
N LYS A 442 14.41 31.00 27.79
CA LYS A 442 15.38 30.49 28.76
C LYS A 442 15.06 29.07 29.28
N VAL A 443 13.95 28.46 28.85
CA VAL A 443 13.55 27.12 29.29
C VAL A 443 14.45 26.05 28.68
N ARG A 444 14.73 25.01 29.47
CA ARG A 444 15.48 23.80 29.10
C ARG A 444 14.70 22.55 29.53
N VAL A 445 14.90 21.44 28.84
CA VAL A 445 14.33 20.12 29.21
C VAL A 445 15.28 19.43 30.18
N PHE A 446 14.77 18.86 31.28
CA PHE A 446 15.57 18.12 32.26
C PHE A 446 15.31 16.60 32.17
N THR A 447 16.35 15.80 32.46
CA THR A 447 16.33 14.32 32.39
C THR A 447 16.07 13.64 33.73
N GLY A 448 16.08 14.41 34.82
CA GLY A 448 15.95 13.95 36.19
C GLY A 448 16.87 14.75 37.12
N SER A 449 16.87 14.35 38.39
CA SER A 449 17.69 14.94 39.44
C SER A 449 18.74 13.93 39.88
N THR A 450 20.01 14.31 39.79
CA THR A 450 21.11 13.53 40.35
C THR A 450 21.54 14.19 41.64
N HIS A 451 21.62 13.44 42.73
CA HIS A 451 22.21 13.95 43.97
C HIS A 451 23.72 13.81 43.89
N ASP A 452 24.46 14.87 44.22
CA ASP A 452 25.90 14.73 44.42
C ASP A 452 26.21 14.03 45.76
N ALA A 453 27.48 13.67 45.98
CA ALA A 453 27.90 12.97 47.21
C ALA A 453 27.65 13.78 48.50
N ALA A 454 27.39 15.08 48.37
CA ALA A 454 27.03 15.96 49.48
C ALA A 454 25.50 16.14 49.63
N GLY A 455 24.69 15.41 48.86
CA GLY A 455 23.23 15.43 48.95
C GLY A 455 22.55 16.58 48.19
N ASN A 456 23.29 17.40 47.43
CA ASN A 456 22.68 18.49 46.68
C ASN A 456 22.01 17.98 45.40
N GLU A 457 20.76 18.40 45.18
CA GLU A 457 19.99 18.07 43.99
C GLU A 457 20.53 18.84 42.76
N ARG A 458 21.20 18.13 41.84
CA ARG A 458 21.62 18.68 40.55
C ARG A 458 20.68 18.21 39.44
N ARG A 459 19.94 19.15 38.86
CA ARG A 459 19.11 18.88 37.67
C ARG A 459 19.98 18.83 36.43
N VAL A 460 20.11 17.65 35.83
CA VAL A 460 20.90 17.48 34.60
C VAL A 460 20.02 17.84 33.41
N ALA A 461 20.35 18.98 32.78
CA ALA A 461 19.73 19.38 31.53
C ALA A 461 19.94 18.27 30.48
N ALA A 462 18.88 17.95 29.75
CA ALA A 462 18.94 17.05 28.61
C ALA A 462 19.86 17.65 27.56
N LYS A 463 21.15 17.29 27.61
CA LYS A 463 22.02 17.46 26.45
C LYS A 463 21.36 16.70 25.31
N SER A 464 21.33 17.29 24.11
CA SER A 464 21.12 16.51 22.90
C SER A 464 22.15 15.39 22.95
N ARG A 465 21.74 14.16 23.30
CA ARG A 465 22.63 13.01 23.22
C ARG A 465 23.23 13.09 21.82
N LEU A 466 24.54 13.27 21.74
CA LEU A 466 25.26 13.13 20.49
C LEU A 466 24.77 11.81 19.91
N GLN A 467 24.04 11.85 18.80
CA GLN A 467 23.38 10.66 18.22
C GLN A 467 24.43 9.79 17.51
N ILE A 468 25.52 9.48 18.22
CA ILE A 468 26.74 8.81 17.75
C ILE A 468 26.40 7.41 17.20
N GLU A 469 25.25 6.84 17.58
CA GLU A 469 24.86 5.45 17.26
C GLU A 469 23.93 5.27 16.04
N ARG A 470 23.67 6.31 15.23
CA ARG A 470 22.71 6.21 14.10
C ARG A 470 23.35 5.96 12.73
N GLY A 471 24.50 5.30 12.68
CA GLY A 471 25.17 4.86 11.45
C GLY A 471 25.62 3.40 11.56
N LEU A 472 25.90 2.77 10.42
CA LEU A 472 26.52 1.45 10.39
C LEU A 472 28.03 1.62 10.48
N THR A 473 28.71 0.73 11.21
CA THR A 473 30.18 0.60 11.16
C THR A 473 30.63 0.07 9.80
N SER A 474 31.89 0.25 9.43
CA SER A 474 32.48 -0.33 8.22
C SER A 474 32.24 -1.84 8.08
N ASP A 475 32.36 -2.60 9.17
CA ASP A 475 32.15 -4.05 9.15
C ASP A 475 30.67 -4.42 8.96
N ALA A 476 29.77 -3.77 9.68
CA ALA A 476 28.32 -3.91 9.48
C ALA A 476 27.89 -3.51 8.06
N TRP A 477 28.49 -2.48 7.46
CA TRP A 477 28.24 -2.11 6.07
C TRP A 477 28.70 -3.21 5.10
N ARG A 478 29.93 -3.72 5.27
CA ARG A 478 30.47 -4.82 4.46
C ARG A 478 29.60 -6.08 4.57
N PHE A 479 29.13 -6.39 5.78
CA PHE A 479 28.19 -7.49 6.03
C PHE A 479 26.88 -7.27 5.26
N ALA A 480 26.29 -6.08 5.34
CA ALA A 480 25.05 -5.77 4.64
C ALA A 480 25.21 -5.90 3.12
N MET A 481 26.32 -5.40 2.55
CA MET A 481 26.62 -5.54 1.12
C MET A 481 26.79 -7.01 0.72
N ARG A 482 27.48 -7.84 1.51
CA ARG A 482 27.58 -9.28 1.27
C ARG A 482 26.20 -9.96 1.24
N VAL A 483 25.31 -9.59 2.15
CA VAL A 483 23.93 -10.11 2.15
C VAL A 483 23.20 -9.70 0.87
N LEU A 484 23.40 -8.47 0.41
CA LEU A 484 22.78 -7.94 -0.80
C LEU A 484 23.31 -8.63 -2.08
N ASP A 485 24.61 -8.91 -2.12
CA ASP A 485 25.25 -9.59 -3.26
C ASP A 485 24.79 -11.04 -3.37
N ALA A 486 24.53 -11.71 -2.25
CA ALA A 486 23.95 -13.04 -2.20
C ALA A 486 22.45 -13.11 -2.57
N MET A 487 21.77 -11.98 -2.80
CA MET A 487 20.35 -11.98 -3.18
C MET A 487 20.15 -12.40 -4.64
N PRO A 488 19.04 -13.09 -4.97
CA PRO A 488 18.71 -13.40 -6.37
C PRO A 488 18.55 -12.13 -7.21
N ASP A 489 18.98 -12.22 -8.48
CA ASP A 489 18.88 -11.13 -9.45
C ASP A 489 17.44 -10.87 -9.86
N THR A 490 16.79 -10.07 -9.02
CA THR A 490 15.45 -9.56 -9.21
C THR A 490 15.51 -8.05 -9.38
N ALA A 491 14.55 -7.46 -10.08
CA ALA A 491 14.46 -6.01 -10.23
C ALA A 491 14.48 -5.26 -8.87
N ALA A 492 13.95 -5.88 -7.81
CA ALA A 492 14.01 -5.34 -6.45
C ALA A 492 15.42 -5.37 -5.85
N ALA A 493 16.17 -6.45 -6.04
CA ALA A 493 17.55 -6.57 -5.59
C ALA A 493 18.48 -5.63 -6.37
N THR A 494 18.38 -5.58 -7.70
CA THR A 494 19.14 -4.66 -8.55
C THR A 494 18.90 -3.20 -8.16
N ARG A 495 17.63 -2.81 -7.95
CA ARG A 495 17.32 -1.46 -7.44
C ARG A 495 17.88 -1.23 -6.04
N MET A 496 17.86 -2.23 -5.15
CA MET A 496 18.40 -2.08 -3.79
C MET A 496 19.94 -1.92 -3.80
N ARG A 497 20.66 -2.63 -4.68
CA ARG A 497 22.09 -2.43 -4.94
C ARG A 497 22.39 -0.99 -5.32
N PHE A 498 21.66 -0.46 -6.30
CA PHE A 498 21.80 0.94 -6.67
C PHE A 498 21.45 1.88 -5.50
N VAL A 499 20.30 1.70 -4.84
CA VAL A 499 19.85 2.55 -3.71
C VAL A 499 20.90 2.63 -2.61
N LEU A 500 21.45 1.50 -2.16
CA LEU A 500 22.38 1.46 -1.03
C LEU A 500 23.72 2.07 -1.42
N SER A 501 24.28 1.68 -2.56
CA SER A 501 25.56 2.21 -3.05
C SER A 501 25.44 3.71 -3.38
N PHE A 502 24.38 4.13 -4.04
CA PHE A 502 24.16 5.54 -4.40
C PHE A 502 23.94 6.40 -3.16
N ALA A 503 23.14 5.95 -2.19
CA ALA A 503 22.96 6.66 -0.92
C ALA A 503 24.26 6.74 -0.11
N TYR A 504 25.07 5.67 -0.14
CA TYR A 504 26.37 5.61 0.52
C TYR A 504 27.38 6.56 -0.13
N SER A 505 27.37 6.73 -1.45
CA SER A 505 28.34 7.59 -2.14
C SER A 505 27.95 9.08 -2.17
N THR A 506 26.66 9.41 -2.05
CA THR A 506 26.15 10.78 -2.21
C THR A 506 25.66 11.41 -0.91
N GLY A 507 25.34 10.62 0.11
CA GLY A 507 24.81 11.12 1.38
C GLY A 507 23.40 11.74 1.30
N LEU A 508 22.66 11.54 0.21
CA LEU A 508 21.35 12.13 -0.01
C LEU A 508 20.31 11.69 1.04
N ARG A 509 19.35 12.58 1.35
CA ARG A 509 18.19 12.22 2.18
C ARG A 509 17.24 11.32 1.37
N ARG A 510 16.43 10.52 2.06
CA ARG A 510 15.39 9.68 1.43
C ARG A 510 14.53 10.42 0.39
N ALA A 511 14.06 11.63 0.72
CA ALA A 511 13.23 12.41 -0.20
C ALA A 511 14.02 12.89 -1.42
N GLU A 512 15.29 13.24 -1.24
CA GLU A 512 16.20 13.66 -2.32
C GLU A 512 16.54 12.47 -3.22
N LEU A 513 16.79 11.27 -2.65
CA LEU A 513 16.96 10.03 -3.42
C LEU A 513 15.75 9.70 -4.29
N CYS A 514 14.54 9.80 -3.72
CA CYS A 514 13.29 9.56 -4.45
C CYS A 514 13.04 10.58 -5.54
N GLY A 515 13.49 11.82 -5.36
CA GLY A 515 13.25 12.93 -6.26
C GLY A 515 14.40 13.21 -7.22
N ALA A 516 15.39 12.33 -7.34
CA ALA A 516 16.53 12.52 -8.22
C ALA A 516 16.23 11.95 -9.62
N PHE A 517 16.41 12.78 -10.64
CA PHE A 517 16.23 12.45 -12.04
C PHE A 517 17.56 12.51 -12.80
N THR A 518 17.60 11.90 -13.98
CA THR A 518 18.75 12.04 -14.90
C THR A 518 18.95 13.49 -15.32
N ASP A 519 17.87 14.26 -15.44
CA ASP A 519 17.86 15.68 -15.80
C ASP A 519 18.52 16.58 -14.74
N ASP A 520 18.67 16.08 -13.51
CA ASP A 520 19.36 16.79 -12.44
C ASP A 520 20.89 16.69 -12.57
N VAL A 521 21.41 15.85 -13.48
CA VAL A 521 22.84 15.76 -13.78
C VAL A 521 23.24 16.94 -14.69
N GLN A 522 24.27 17.66 -14.27
CA GLN A 522 24.80 18.82 -14.98
C GLN A 522 26.30 18.69 -15.16
N GLU A 523 26.80 19.14 -16.31
CA GLU A 523 28.23 19.28 -16.55
C GLU A 523 28.69 20.68 -16.17
N ARG A 524 29.82 20.77 -15.46
CA ARG A 524 30.47 22.04 -15.12
C ARG A 524 31.97 21.92 -15.27
N TYR A 525 32.57 22.97 -15.83
CA TYR A 525 34.02 23.10 -15.86
C TYR A 525 34.56 23.35 -14.44
N ALA A 526 35.50 22.52 -14.00
CA ALA A 526 36.14 22.55 -12.68
C ALA A 526 37.64 22.84 -12.79
N GLY A 527 38.01 23.70 -13.74
CA GLY A 527 39.39 24.16 -13.91
C GLY A 527 40.23 23.28 -14.83
N PRO A 528 41.48 23.69 -15.08
CA PRO A 528 42.35 23.09 -16.09
C PRO A 528 42.80 21.66 -15.74
N GLU A 529 42.91 21.31 -14.44
CA GLU A 529 43.36 19.98 -14.01
C GLU A 529 42.25 18.92 -14.07
N LEU A 530 41.03 19.29 -13.69
CA LEU A 530 39.89 18.36 -13.60
C LEU A 530 38.98 18.42 -14.84
N GLY A 531 39.12 19.44 -15.68
CA GLY A 531 38.29 19.63 -16.87
C GLY A 531 36.80 19.76 -16.52
N THR A 532 35.94 19.16 -17.34
CA THR A 532 34.50 19.14 -17.11
C THR A 532 34.11 17.98 -16.20
N ILE A 533 33.48 18.29 -15.07
CA ILE A 533 32.96 17.31 -14.11
C ILE A 533 31.43 17.26 -14.15
N ARG A 534 30.87 16.13 -13.68
CA ARG A 534 29.43 15.95 -13.53
C ARG A 534 28.99 16.18 -12.10
N LEU A 535 27.91 16.93 -11.94
CA LEU A 535 27.30 17.29 -10.67
C LEU A 535 25.84 16.88 -10.67
N LEU A 536 25.34 16.35 -9.56
CA LEU A 536 23.92 16.16 -9.34
C LEU A 536 23.35 17.36 -8.61
N ARG A 537 22.41 18.06 -9.23
CA ARG A 537 21.62 19.11 -8.61
C ARG A 537 20.62 18.49 -7.63
N VAL A 538 20.58 19.02 -6.41
CA VAL A 538 19.71 18.50 -5.34
C VAL A 538 18.99 19.66 -4.69
N VAL A 539 17.67 19.62 -4.72
CA VAL A 539 16.82 20.57 -4.01
C VAL A 539 16.50 20.02 -2.62
N GLY A 540 17.12 20.61 -1.61
CA GLY A 540 16.96 20.22 -0.21
C GLY A 540 15.77 20.87 0.50
N LYS A 541 15.76 20.76 1.84
CA LYS A 541 14.76 21.42 2.68
C LYS A 541 14.80 22.95 2.45
N ARG A 542 13.62 23.59 2.44
CA ARG A 542 13.44 25.04 2.17
C ARG A 542 13.84 25.46 0.75
N ALA A 543 13.69 24.57 -0.23
CA ALA A 543 14.04 24.82 -1.63
C ALA A 543 15.50 25.26 -1.87
N LYS A 544 16.41 24.96 -0.92
CA LYS A 544 17.83 25.26 -1.07
C LYS A 544 18.47 24.27 -2.02
N GLU A 545 19.08 24.78 -3.08
CA GLU A 545 19.84 23.96 -4.01
C GLU A 545 21.26 23.68 -3.50
N ARG A 546 21.76 22.49 -3.80
CA ARG A 546 23.17 22.14 -3.67
C ARG A 546 23.59 21.19 -4.79
N PHE A 547 24.88 21.15 -5.05
CA PHE A 547 25.47 20.29 -6.08
C PHE A 547 26.32 19.20 -5.43
N VAL A 548 26.06 17.95 -5.79
CA VAL A 548 26.82 16.78 -5.32
C VAL A 548 27.71 16.30 -6.46
N PRO A 549 29.04 16.35 -6.32
CA PRO A 549 29.96 15.81 -7.32
C PRO A 549 29.74 14.32 -7.57
N LEU A 550 29.63 13.95 -8.84
CA LEU A 550 29.52 12.57 -9.29
C LEU A 550 30.91 12.11 -9.78
N VAL A 551 31.66 11.48 -8.88
CA VAL A 551 32.96 10.89 -9.21
C VAL A 551 32.78 9.71 -10.19
N PRO A 552 33.81 9.32 -10.97
CA PRO A 552 33.71 8.26 -11.97
C PRO A 552 33.05 6.98 -11.47
N ALA A 553 33.43 6.49 -10.27
CA ALA A 553 32.83 5.30 -9.67
C ALA A 553 31.30 5.43 -9.42
N VAL A 554 30.80 6.64 -9.15
CA VAL A 554 29.36 6.88 -8.97
C VAL A 554 28.67 6.97 -10.33
N LEU A 555 29.32 7.55 -11.33
CA LEU A 555 28.81 7.57 -12.70
C LEU A 555 28.73 6.16 -13.29
N ASP A 556 29.72 5.31 -13.03
CA ASP A 556 29.69 3.90 -13.43
C ASP A 556 28.55 3.14 -12.74
N LEU A 557 28.39 3.30 -11.43
CA LEU A 557 27.26 2.73 -10.69
C LEU A 557 25.90 3.18 -11.26
N MET A 558 25.77 4.46 -11.59
CA MET A 558 24.56 5.01 -12.22
C MET A 558 24.35 4.43 -13.61
N GLY A 559 25.42 4.34 -14.41
CA GLY A 559 25.41 3.79 -15.76
C GLY A 559 25.01 2.33 -15.79
N ASP A 560 25.61 1.49 -14.94
CA ASP A 560 25.24 0.07 -14.79
C ASP A 560 23.75 -0.07 -14.41
N HIS A 561 23.27 0.81 -13.52
CA HIS A 561 21.87 0.80 -13.12
C HIS A 561 20.93 1.21 -14.26
N LEU A 562 21.29 2.22 -15.06
CA LEU A 562 20.51 2.66 -16.22
C LEU A 562 20.49 1.58 -17.30
N GLU A 563 21.64 1.00 -17.62
CA GLU A 563 21.79 -0.07 -18.60
C GLU A 563 20.99 -1.32 -18.19
N SER A 564 20.98 -1.69 -16.91
CA SER A 564 20.14 -2.79 -16.40
C SER A 564 18.64 -2.57 -16.60
N ARG A 565 18.21 -1.32 -16.85
CA ARG A 565 16.83 -0.93 -17.18
C ARG A 565 16.60 -0.79 -18.70
N GLY A 566 17.61 -1.05 -19.51
CA GLY A 566 17.59 -0.84 -20.96
C GLY A 566 17.55 0.64 -21.34
N LEU A 567 18.25 1.49 -20.58
CA LEU A 567 18.45 2.91 -20.84
C LEU A 567 19.92 3.18 -21.20
N PRO A 568 20.23 4.32 -21.85
CA PRO A 568 21.61 4.72 -22.10
C PRO A 568 22.44 4.77 -20.80
N ARG A 569 23.69 4.30 -20.86
CA ARG A 569 24.62 4.35 -19.73
C ARG A 569 24.89 5.79 -19.28
N ASP A 570 24.94 6.72 -20.23
CA ASP A 570 25.06 8.15 -19.93
C ASP A 570 23.71 8.70 -19.43
N PRO A 571 23.61 9.21 -18.19
CA PRO A 571 22.39 9.85 -17.71
C PRO A 571 21.93 11.02 -18.59
N LEU A 572 22.85 11.77 -19.21
CA LEU A 572 22.49 12.91 -20.07
C LEU A 572 21.86 12.50 -21.40
N ALA A 573 22.07 11.24 -21.83
CA ALA A 573 21.47 10.69 -23.03
C ALA A 573 20.11 10.02 -22.75
N CYS A 574 19.67 9.94 -21.49
CA CYS A 574 18.39 9.35 -21.13
C CYS A 574 17.21 10.24 -21.54
N PRO A 575 16.00 9.66 -21.74
CA PRO A 575 14.79 10.44 -21.95
C PRO A 575 14.54 11.41 -20.80
N ALA A 576 13.94 12.57 -21.10
CA ALA A 576 13.57 13.55 -20.09
C ALA A 576 12.66 12.95 -19.01
N ALA A 577 12.79 13.47 -17.79
CA ALA A 577 12.09 13.03 -16.60
C ALA A 577 12.32 11.56 -16.22
N THR A 578 13.46 10.97 -16.61
CA THR A 578 13.82 9.60 -16.20
C THR A 578 14.25 9.58 -14.73
N PRO A 579 13.52 8.88 -13.83
CA PRO A 579 13.89 8.81 -12.43
C PRO A 579 15.13 7.93 -12.24
N LEU A 580 16.07 8.35 -11.38
CA LEU A 580 17.22 7.51 -11.01
C LEU A 580 16.77 6.27 -10.22
N ILE A 581 15.75 6.40 -9.37
CA ILE A 581 15.19 5.29 -8.59
C ILE A 581 13.71 5.11 -8.93
N PRO A 582 13.36 4.20 -9.84
CA PRO A 582 11.99 4.02 -10.30
C PRO A 582 11.14 3.21 -9.29
N ALA A 583 9.82 3.43 -9.34
CA ALA A 583 8.87 2.49 -8.78
C ALA A 583 8.95 1.15 -9.54
N LEU A 584 8.61 0.03 -8.87
CA LEU A 584 8.49 -1.25 -9.56
C LEU A 584 7.04 -1.45 -9.99
N LEU A 585 6.85 -2.16 -11.11
CA LEU A 585 5.53 -2.59 -11.57
C LEU A 585 4.82 -3.39 -10.48
N SER A 586 3.51 -3.17 -10.35
CA SER A 586 2.71 -3.96 -9.43
C SER A 586 2.58 -5.41 -9.91
N ASN A 587 2.39 -6.35 -8.97
CA ASN A 587 2.11 -7.75 -9.32
C ASN A 587 0.87 -7.90 -10.23
N ALA A 588 -0.09 -6.98 -10.10
CA ALA A 588 -1.28 -6.94 -10.95
C ALA A 588 -0.92 -6.58 -12.40
N GLU A 589 -0.07 -5.57 -12.62
CA GLU A 589 0.43 -5.18 -13.94
C GLU A 589 1.31 -6.25 -14.57
N ILE A 590 2.28 -6.78 -13.83
CA ILE A 590 3.13 -7.88 -14.30
C ILE A 590 2.26 -9.07 -14.70
N GLY A 591 1.25 -9.39 -13.88
CA GLY A 591 0.29 -10.44 -14.17
C GLY A 591 -0.54 -10.18 -15.42
N ARG A 592 -0.95 -8.94 -15.69
CA ARG A 592 -1.67 -8.56 -16.93
C ARG A 592 -0.80 -8.77 -18.16
N ILE A 593 0.42 -8.23 -18.17
CA ILE A 593 1.35 -8.34 -19.30
C ILE A 593 1.69 -9.81 -19.60
N ARG A 594 2.00 -10.60 -18.56
CA ARG A 594 2.29 -12.04 -18.73
C ARG A 594 1.09 -12.81 -19.28
N ARG A 595 -0.14 -12.44 -18.93
CA ARG A 595 -1.36 -13.07 -19.48
C ARG A 595 -1.59 -12.69 -20.93
N ALA A 596 -1.39 -11.42 -21.29
CA ALA A 596 -1.50 -10.93 -22.66
C ALA A 596 -0.46 -11.61 -23.58
N ALA A 597 0.80 -11.64 -23.16
CA ALA A 597 1.87 -12.30 -23.90
C ALA A 597 1.59 -13.81 -24.07
N LYS A 598 1.07 -14.48 -23.02
CA LYS A 598 0.66 -15.88 -23.11
C LYS A 598 -0.49 -16.11 -24.10
N ALA A 599 -1.46 -15.20 -24.18
CA ALA A 599 -2.57 -15.29 -25.13
C ALA A 599 -2.10 -15.13 -26.57
N SER A 600 -1.16 -14.21 -26.81
CA SER A 600 -0.57 -13.92 -28.12
C SER A 600 0.62 -14.82 -28.48
N LYS A 601 1.02 -15.75 -27.59
CA LYS A 601 2.24 -16.59 -27.70
C LYS A 601 3.52 -15.78 -27.92
N THR A 602 3.61 -14.59 -27.35
CA THR A 602 4.79 -13.73 -27.40
C THR A 602 5.56 -13.78 -26.08
N ASP A 603 6.82 -13.34 -26.09
CA ASP A 603 7.60 -13.15 -24.88
C ASP A 603 7.12 -11.88 -24.13
N PRO A 604 6.74 -11.95 -22.84
CA PRO A 604 6.35 -10.77 -22.07
C PRO A 604 7.53 -9.86 -21.70
N THR A 605 8.77 -10.32 -21.84
CA THR A 605 9.96 -9.60 -21.34
C THR A 605 10.15 -8.21 -21.95
N PRO A 606 10.02 -8.01 -23.29
CA PRO A 606 10.14 -6.69 -23.88
C PRO A 606 9.07 -5.70 -23.41
N GLU A 607 7.82 -6.15 -23.27
CA GLU A 607 6.71 -5.31 -22.80
C GLU A 607 6.84 -4.96 -21.32
N LEU A 608 7.27 -5.90 -20.48
CA LEU A 608 7.61 -5.64 -19.08
C LEU A 608 8.73 -4.61 -18.96
N ALA A 609 9.79 -4.73 -19.77
CA ALA A 609 10.90 -3.78 -19.78
C ALA A 609 10.46 -2.39 -20.25
N ALA A 610 9.68 -2.31 -21.32
CA ALA A 610 9.13 -1.05 -21.82
C ALA A 610 8.24 -0.37 -20.78
N ARG A 611 7.36 -1.13 -20.11
CA ARG A 611 6.49 -0.57 -19.07
C ARG A 611 7.26 -0.16 -17.82
N ALA A 612 8.31 -0.90 -17.45
CA ALA A 612 9.20 -0.53 -16.36
C ALA A 612 9.96 0.78 -16.63
N ARG A 613 10.34 1.07 -17.88
CA ARG A 613 10.96 2.36 -18.24
C ARG A 613 10.02 3.56 -18.09
N GLN A 614 8.70 3.33 -18.16
CA GLN A 614 7.68 4.36 -18.03
C GLN A 614 7.22 4.60 -16.58
N THR A 615 7.73 3.85 -15.60
CA THR A 615 7.32 4.06 -14.20
C THR A 615 7.93 5.34 -13.65
N GLY A 616 7.12 6.11 -12.92
CA GLY A 616 7.58 7.28 -12.19
C GLY A 616 8.53 6.95 -11.02
N PRO A 617 9.00 7.98 -10.30
CA PRO A 617 9.91 7.82 -9.16
C PRO A 617 9.29 6.99 -8.03
N ILE A 618 10.14 6.28 -7.29
CA ILE A 618 9.69 5.55 -6.10
C ILE A 618 9.16 6.50 -5.02
N HIS A 619 7.99 6.20 -4.47
CA HIS A 619 7.44 7.00 -3.37
C HIS A 619 8.30 6.87 -2.09
N PRO A 620 8.53 7.94 -1.30
CA PRO A 620 9.38 7.90 -0.09
C PRO A 620 9.01 6.83 0.94
N ILE A 621 7.71 6.56 1.11
CA ILE A 621 7.23 5.50 2.02
C ILE A 621 7.59 4.11 1.46
N GLN A 622 7.53 3.91 0.15
CA GLN A 622 7.89 2.63 -0.47
C GLN A 622 9.39 2.40 -0.37
N LEU A 623 10.22 3.42 -0.61
CA LEU A 623 11.67 3.33 -0.39
C LEU A 623 11.99 3.01 1.07
N TYR A 624 11.30 3.66 2.02
CA TYR A 624 11.44 3.34 3.44
C TYR A 624 11.14 1.88 3.75
N LYS A 625 10.01 1.35 3.24
CA LYS A 625 9.63 -0.05 3.44
C LYS A 625 10.65 -1.00 2.80
N ALA A 626 11.11 -0.70 1.59
CA ALA A 626 12.10 -1.52 0.89
C ALA A 626 13.43 -1.61 1.67
N VAL A 627 13.97 -0.48 2.13
CA VAL A 627 15.19 -0.44 2.94
C VAL A 627 15.01 -1.16 4.27
N ARG A 628 13.86 -0.97 4.95
CA ARG A 628 13.55 -1.70 6.20
C ARG A 628 13.44 -3.20 5.98
N GLN A 629 12.83 -3.63 4.87
CA GLN A 629 12.73 -5.04 4.53
C GLN A 629 14.10 -5.65 4.25
N PHE A 630 14.97 -4.96 3.52
CA PHE A 630 16.35 -5.38 3.31
C PHE A 630 17.10 -5.53 4.64
N PHE A 631 17.06 -4.53 5.52
CA PHE A 631 17.74 -4.65 6.82
C PHE A 631 17.11 -5.69 7.76
N ALA A 632 15.82 -6.01 7.62
CA ALA A 632 15.23 -7.15 8.31
C ALA A 632 15.81 -8.49 7.80
N MET A 633 16.06 -8.61 6.50
CA MET A 633 16.76 -9.77 5.93
C MET A 633 18.22 -9.83 6.42
N ALA A 634 18.93 -8.70 6.44
CA ALA A 634 20.29 -8.61 6.98
C ALA A 634 20.32 -8.95 8.48
N THR A 635 19.30 -8.55 9.25
CA THR A 635 19.13 -8.93 10.66
C THR A 635 19.00 -10.45 10.79
N ALA A 636 18.14 -11.07 9.97
CA ALA A 636 17.98 -12.52 9.99
C ALA A 636 19.26 -13.27 9.58
N ALA A 637 20.03 -12.74 8.62
CA ALA A 637 21.34 -13.29 8.25
C ALA A 637 22.35 -13.14 9.39
N ALA A 638 22.43 -11.97 10.01
CA ALA A 638 23.30 -11.71 11.15
C ALA A 638 22.99 -12.62 12.34
N LEU A 639 21.70 -12.87 12.63
CA LEU A 639 21.30 -13.82 13.68
C LEU A 639 21.68 -15.27 13.36
N ARG A 640 21.64 -15.69 12.09
CA ARG A 640 22.09 -17.05 11.70
C ARG A 640 23.59 -17.24 11.82
N GLU A 641 24.36 -16.17 11.63
CA GLU A 641 25.82 -16.16 11.70
C GLU A 641 26.36 -15.69 13.06
N ASP A 642 25.49 -15.57 14.08
CA ASP A 642 25.82 -15.04 15.42
C ASP A 642 26.61 -13.72 15.40
N SER A 643 26.29 -12.86 14.44
CA SER A 643 26.98 -11.59 14.22
C SER A 643 26.43 -10.49 15.16
N PRO A 644 27.31 -9.67 15.77
CA PRO A 644 26.89 -8.57 16.66
C PRO A 644 26.10 -7.47 15.94
N HIS A 645 26.06 -7.48 14.60
CA HIS A 645 25.40 -6.45 13.80
C HIS A 645 23.88 -6.57 13.76
N ALA A 646 23.29 -7.68 14.24
CA ALA A 646 21.84 -7.90 14.22
C ALA A 646 21.05 -6.76 14.89
N ARG A 647 21.55 -6.26 16.03
CA ARG A 647 20.92 -5.14 16.74
C ARG A 647 20.92 -3.86 15.89
N ALA A 648 22.05 -3.54 15.26
CA ALA A 648 22.18 -2.38 14.39
C ALA A 648 21.24 -2.45 13.18
N PHE A 649 21.19 -3.60 12.50
CA PHE A 649 20.29 -3.79 11.36
C PHE A 649 18.80 -3.70 11.72
N SER A 650 18.39 -4.20 12.90
CA SER A 650 17.00 -4.11 13.35
C SER A 650 16.50 -2.65 13.50
N ALA A 651 17.41 -1.74 13.84
CA ALA A 651 17.15 -0.31 14.02
C ALA A 651 17.39 0.51 12.73
N ALA A 652 18.10 -0.04 11.74
CA ALA A 652 18.50 0.66 10.54
C ALA A 652 17.31 1.17 9.71
N SER A 653 17.43 2.38 9.17
CA SER A 653 16.43 3.04 8.34
C SER A 653 17.12 3.78 7.19
N PRO A 654 16.39 4.31 6.18
CA PRO A 654 17.02 5.09 5.12
C PRO A 654 17.89 6.25 5.61
N HIS A 655 17.58 6.83 6.78
CA HIS A 655 18.38 7.92 7.35
C HIS A 655 19.73 7.44 7.89
N TRP A 656 19.85 6.17 8.29
CA TRP A 656 21.13 5.60 8.72
C TRP A 656 22.15 5.58 7.59
N LEU A 657 21.72 5.37 6.33
CA LEU A 657 22.63 5.36 5.17
C LEU A 657 23.40 6.67 5.04
N ARG A 658 22.72 7.81 5.25
CA ARG A 658 23.37 9.12 5.32
C ARG A 658 24.39 9.20 6.45
N HIS A 659 24.03 8.74 7.64
CA HIS A 659 24.93 8.80 8.79
C HIS A 659 26.14 7.89 8.59
N THR A 660 25.95 6.73 7.99
CA THR A 660 27.02 5.83 7.55
C THR A 660 27.95 6.55 6.57
N PHE A 661 27.41 7.19 5.52
CA PHE A 661 28.22 7.98 4.57
C PHE A 661 29.05 9.03 5.28
N VAL A 662 28.44 9.91 6.07
CA VAL A 662 29.16 11.02 6.71
C VAL A 662 30.20 10.48 7.69
N SER A 663 29.87 9.49 8.51
CA SER A 663 30.81 8.89 9.46
C SER A 663 32.00 8.24 8.74
N HIS A 664 31.75 7.49 7.67
CA HIS A 664 32.81 6.83 6.91
C HIS A 664 33.63 7.85 6.11
N ALA A 665 33.01 8.85 5.51
CA ALA A 665 33.71 9.90 4.77
C ALA A 665 34.71 10.62 5.67
N LEU A 666 34.31 11.02 6.88
CA LEU A 666 35.19 11.63 7.87
C LEU A 666 36.30 10.68 8.31
N ALA A 667 35.97 9.41 8.59
CA ALA A 667 36.96 8.41 8.99
C ALA A 667 38.02 8.14 7.92
N ASN A 668 37.66 8.31 6.64
CA ASN A 668 38.52 8.16 5.46
C ASN A 668 39.12 9.49 4.95
N GLY A 669 39.12 10.56 5.77
CA GLY A 669 39.86 11.79 5.49
C GLY A 669 39.12 12.86 4.68
N MET A 670 37.83 12.70 4.42
CA MET A 670 37.02 13.80 3.89
C MET A 670 36.92 14.92 4.93
N SER A 671 37.10 16.17 4.52
CA SER A 671 36.94 17.31 5.42
C SER A 671 35.50 17.40 5.96
N LEU A 672 35.35 17.94 7.16
CA LEU A 672 34.05 18.14 7.80
C LEU A 672 33.13 19.02 6.95
N GLU A 673 33.70 20.05 6.32
CA GLU A 673 32.98 20.95 5.44
C GLU A 673 32.47 20.23 4.18
N SER A 674 33.32 19.44 3.52
CA SER A 674 32.93 18.66 2.35
C SER A 674 31.83 17.66 2.70
N ALA A 675 31.99 16.89 3.78
CA ALA A 675 30.97 15.92 4.22
C ALA A 675 29.64 16.61 4.57
N ARG A 676 29.70 17.79 5.21
CA ARG A 676 28.53 18.63 5.50
C ARG A 676 27.85 19.12 4.22
N ASN A 677 28.61 19.53 3.23
CA ASN A 677 28.09 20.06 1.96
C ASN A 677 27.43 18.95 1.13
N PHE A 678 28.03 17.76 1.04
CA PHE A 678 27.39 16.58 0.44
C PHE A 678 26.06 16.24 1.15
N ALA A 679 26.08 16.25 2.48
CA ALA A 679 24.89 16.05 3.28
C ALA A 679 23.90 17.26 3.19
N GLY A 680 24.31 18.48 2.90
CA GLY A 680 23.40 19.64 2.99
C GLY A 680 22.79 19.81 4.39
N HIS A 681 23.64 19.77 5.43
CA HIS A 681 23.26 20.15 6.80
C HIS A 681 23.35 21.68 6.95
N ASP A 682 22.26 22.32 7.39
CA ASP A 682 22.17 23.79 7.55
C ASP A 682 22.88 24.33 8.82
N SER A 683 23.26 23.47 9.78
CA SER A 683 23.91 23.88 11.03
C SER A 683 24.98 22.90 11.48
N LEU A 684 26.07 23.44 12.04
CA LEU A 684 27.19 22.73 12.66
C LEU A 684 26.74 21.83 13.83
N ASP A 685 25.60 22.11 14.47
CA ASP A 685 25.04 21.25 15.53
C ASP A 685 24.65 19.86 15.01
N THR A 686 24.23 19.74 13.75
CA THR A 686 23.96 18.43 13.13
C THR A 686 25.24 17.64 12.86
N THR A 687 26.34 18.36 12.70
CA THR A 687 27.68 17.81 12.45
C THR A 687 28.38 17.42 13.75
N SER A 688 28.04 18.05 14.87
CA SER A 688 28.51 17.69 16.22
C SER A 688 28.27 16.20 16.54
N ILE A 689 27.25 15.57 15.95
CA ILE A 689 26.95 14.13 16.06
C ILE A 689 28.16 13.27 15.63
N TYR A 690 29.03 13.76 14.75
CA TYR A 690 30.21 13.06 14.25
C TYR A 690 31.52 13.47 14.94
N ALA A 691 31.44 14.22 16.05
CA ALA A 691 32.60 14.70 16.79
C ALA A 691 33.60 13.59 17.15
N THR A 692 33.13 12.35 17.39
CA THR A 692 34.01 11.21 17.71
C THR A 692 34.90 10.78 16.54
N ALA A 693 34.37 10.78 15.31
CA ALA A 693 35.17 10.48 14.11
C ALA A 693 36.18 11.59 13.83
N GLU A 694 35.78 12.85 14.04
CA GLU A 694 36.66 14.01 13.92
C GLU A 694 37.77 14.01 14.98
N LEU A 695 37.46 13.71 16.25
CA LEU A 695 38.45 13.55 17.32
C LEU A 695 39.48 12.46 17.00
N GLY A 696 39.03 11.31 16.48
CA GLY A 696 39.94 10.23 16.06
C GLY A 696 40.79 10.59 14.84
N ARG A 697 40.32 11.49 13.97
CA ARG A 697 41.12 12.06 12.88
C ARG A 697 42.15 13.05 13.42
N GLN A 698 41.73 14.02 14.22
CA GLN A 698 42.60 15.02 14.84
C GLN A 698 43.73 14.37 15.65
N TYR A 699 43.43 13.30 16.38
CA TYR A 699 44.45 12.50 17.07
C TYR A 699 45.47 11.89 16.09
N ARG A 700 45.02 11.24 15.01
CA ARG A 700 45.91 10.63 14.01
C ARG A 700 46.73 11.66 13.24
N GLU A 701 46.15 12.82 12.93
CA GLU A 701 46.86 13.94 12.30
C GLU A 701 47.93 14.51 13.24
N ALA A 702 47.61 14.73 14.51
CA ALA A 702 48.57 15.17 15.53
C ALA A 702 49.69 14.14 15.74
N GLU A 703 49.36 12.84 15.81
CA GLU A 703 50.32 11.75 15.93
C GLU A 703 51.25 11.67 14.71
N THR A 704 50.69 11.77 13.50
CA THR A 704 51.47 11.76 12.25
C THR A 704 52.38 12.98 12.16
N PHE A 705 51.87 14.17 12.51
CA PHE A 705 52.66 15.39 12.57
C PHE A 705 53.81 15.28 13.57
N LEU A 706 53.55 14.82 14.79
CA LEU A 706 54.59 14.65 15.81
C LEU A 706 55.64 13.60 15.41
N ARG A 707 55.22 12.53 14.73
CA ARG A 707 56.14 11.51 14.20
C ARG A 707 57.03 12.06 13.08
N LEU A 708 56.50 12.95 12.23
CA LEU A 708 57.24 13.58 11.13
C LEU A 708 58.08 14.78 11.58
N ALA A 709 57.71 15.45 12.67
CA ALA A 709 58.46 16.57 13.25
C ALA A 709 59.58 16.12 14.20
N GLY A 710 59.54 14.86 14.66
CA GLY A 710 60.58 14.23 15.49
C GLY A 710 61.60 13.38 14.72
N ALA A 711 61.52 13.34 13.40
CA ALA A 711 62.51 12.76 12.47
C ALA A 711 63.17 13.89 11.68
#